data_AF-A0A7Y9FHJ5-F1
#
_entry.id   AF-A0A7Y9FHJ5-F1
#
_cell.length_a   1.000
_cell.length_b   1.000
_cell.length_c   1.000
_cell.angle_alpha   90.00
_cell.angle_beta   90.00
_cell.angle_gamma   90.00
#
_symmetry.space_group_name_H-M   'P 1'
#
loop_
_entity.id
_entity.type
_entity.pdbx_description
1 polymer ?
#
loop_
_entity_poly.entity_id
_entity_poly.type
_entity_poly.pdbx_seq_one_letter_code
_entity_poly.pdbx_strand_id
1 'polypeptide(L)'
;MRGRPATTARRPRRTRHAHRSGTPGRRTAAALATTAGLVVALVVAVIAPASSTPAPAYRPLSPARVLTGTTLEAGGAATVTLPSVPAGATTATLQVTTGQTTARSTAVTVCPADEATCSGPTALTVPAGEPGSATVTVPVSQDRPTVVVRTSAAARVFVDLHGYGVDATQSPAATDSLYVPVDPRRAVETTLTGRGATTVTIPGAPAGATAVAVRLSSTAASSETSYVAVCPADQAAAGCATTSTLNPLPGRARQASTVVRLSPGARLQLFNLQGTHDVALDVDGFWVPAAAGATGGTLETLDSPETLADTVVRSGASATLTLDDVPTDATAVQVRLRATGAWRPTTVAACPGSTASDGCRETSFLVASPDVPAHNQALIPLVGDDQHEITLTSSAASVRLTPEIVGWVVGTGGATVAPPTRTATPTPTPTRTATPTPTASPKPTATPTATATPKPTASATPTPTAKPTPTPTPAPTAAPAPGAVKPGPTNTGVPAGTKLTVHQGDLTLGTPGQVVEGLDVRGFVKVTAPGVTIRKSIVRGTATTIQRSLVSTSAGASVTVEDSELYAQSPSAHIDGFRGQDITVRRSNIHHVIDHFHLTGGNVTVESSWLHDNLHYTNDPLQGGTPSHDDSIQIQVGSNIRITGNTIEDATNSGIQFTQDRGVVSDVRITKNWLDGGGCTVNLAEKGKGAFQGVVITDNVFGRDTRVANCAIIAPSTTMAVMTAARNTFTDGTAVKVSRGD
;
A
#
# COMPACT_ATOMS: atom_id res chain seq x y z
N MET A 1 12.08 -22.58 60.19
CA MET A 1 12.27 -24.04 60.37
C MET A 1 10.95 -24.77 60.08
N ARG A 2 10.87 -26.09 60.31
CA ARG A 2 9.71 -27.01 60.08
C ARG A 2 8.43 -26.56 60.84
N GLY A 3 7.19 -26.88 60.48
CA GLY A 3 6.63 -27.52 59.26
C GLY A 3 5.40 -28.46 59.50
N ARG A 4 4.56 -28.70 58.46
CA ARG A 4 3.43 -29.69 58.36
C ARG A 4 2.21 -29.48 59.30
N PRO A 5 0.97 -30.02 59.05
CA PRO A 5 0.51 -31.23 58.29
C PRO A 5 0.10 -30.95 56.80
N ALA A 6 -0.23 -31.87 55.87
CA ALA A 6 -0.83 -33.24 55.84
C ALA A 6 -2.39 -33.28 55.91
N THR A 7 -3.20 -34.17 55.29
CA THR A 7 -3.10 -35.24 54.25
C THR A 7 -4.57 -35.64 53.85
N THR A 8 -4.98 -36.47 52.86
CA THR A 8 -4.38 -37.50 51.96
C THR A 8 -5.30 -37.78 50.74
N ALA A 9 -4.79 -38.35 49.64
CA ALA A 9 -5.57 -39.14 48.64
C ALA A 9 -4.70 -40.25 47.99
N ARG A 10 -5.28 -41.34 47.47
CA ARG A 10 -4.57 -42.60 47.16
C ARG A 10 -4.60 -43.07 45.68
N ARG A 11 -3.53 -43.77 45.28
CA ARG A 11 -3.43 -44.77 44.19
C ARG A 11 -3.43 -46.19 44.83
N PRO A 12 -3.73 -47.31 44.11
CA PRO A 12 -2.87 -47.89 43.05
C PRO A 12 -3.70 -48.44 41.85
N ARG A 13 -3.27 -49.28 40.89
CA ARG A 13 -2.22 -50.34 40.82
C ARG A 13 -1.67 -50.52 39.38
N ARG A 14 -0.62 -51.34 39.22
CA ARG A 14 0.04 -51.72 37.95
C ARG A 14 -0.26 -53.17 37.57
N THR A 15 -0.19 -53.49 36.27
CA THR A 15 0.51 -54.68 35.75
C THR A 15 1.15 -54.36 34.39
N ARG A 16 2.24 -55.08 34.06
CA ARG A 16 2.88 -55.21 32.74
C ARG A 16 3.40 -56.64 32.67
N HIS A 17 3.25 -57.34 31.56
CA HIS A 17 4.11 -58.47 31.18
C HIS A 17 4.09 -58.65 29.66
N ALA A 18 5.17 -59.19 29.12
CA ALA A 18 5.32 -59.62 27.73
C ALA A 18 6.42 -60.68 27.67
N HIS A 19 6.26 -61.75 26.86
CA HIS A 19 7.39 -62.37 26.16
C HIS A 19 6.97 -63.35 25.04
N ARG A 20 7.54 -63.09 23.86
CA ARG A 20 7.99 -63.96 22.76
C ARG A 20 7.52 -65.43 22.59
N SER A 21 7.14 -65.69 21.33
CA SER A 21 7.63 -66.73 20.39
C SER A 21 7.21 -68.21 20.52
N GLY A 22 6.75 -68.76 19.38
CA GLY A 22 6.74 -70.19 19.06
C GLY A 22 6.45 -70.45 17.57
N THR A 23 7.29 -71.23 16.90
CA THR A 23 7.08 -71.80 15.55
C THR A 23 7.62 -73.24 15.60
N PRO A 24 6.96 -74.25 15.02
CA PRO A 24 7.30 -74.63 13.64
C PRO A 24 6.15 -75.28 12.81
N GLY A 25 6.36 -75.50 11.51
CA GLY A 25 5.47 -76.30 10.64
C GLY A 25 5.81 -76.19 9.15
N ARG A 26 5.61 -77.25 8.36
CA ARG A 26 5.92 -77.31 6.90
C ARG A 26 4.89 -78.19 6.15
N ARG A 27 4.80 -77.97 4.83
CA ARG A 27 4.04 -78.74 3.80
C ARG A 27 2.52 -78.42 3.80
N THR A 28 1.79 -78.47 2.67
CA THR A 28 2.14 -78.88 1.29
C THR A 28 1.40 -78.00 0.25
N ALA A 29 1.76 -78.10 -1.04
CA ALA A 29 1.19 -77.27 -2.10
C ALA A 29 0.00 -77.92 -2.84
N ALA A 30 -0.89 -77.09 -3.37
CA ALA A 30 -1.74 -77.36 -4.54
C ALA A 30 -2.06 -76.03 -5.23
N ALA A 31 -2.16 -76.03 -6.57
CA ALA A 31 -2.54 -74.86 -7.35
C ALA A 31 -3.86 -75.12 -8.07
N LEU A 32 -4.70 -74.09 -8.19
CA LEU A 32 -5.87 -74.07 -9.07
C LEU A 32 -6.10 -72.63 -9.51
N ALA A 33 -6.30 -72.43 -10.80
CA ALA A 33 -6.61 -71.14 -11.41
C ALA A 33 -7.96 -71.23 -12.11
N THR A 34 -8.82 -70.23 -11.89
CA THR A 34 -10.06 -70.03 -12.65
C THR A 34 -10.32 -68.55 -12.81
N THR A 35 -10.60 -68.14 -14.05
CA THR A 35 -10.98 -66.78 -14.43
C THR A 35 -12.47 -66.54 -14.26
N ALA A 36 -12.85 -65.34 -13.80
CA ALA A 36 -14.19 -64.79 -13.94
C ALA A 36 -14.07 -63.33 -14.41
N GLY A 37 -14.90 -62.93 -15.38
CA GLY A 37 -14.73 -61.66 -16.10
C GLY A 37 -15.23 -60.43 -15.35
N LEU A 38 -14.56 -59.30 -15.52
CA LEU A 38 -15.03 -57.99 -15.07
C LEU A 38 -16.01 -57.42 -16.10
N VAL A 39 -17.27 -57.22 -15.72
CA VAL A 39 -18.27 -56.57 -16.58
C VAL A 39 -17.99 -55.07 -16.62
N VAL A 40 -17.60 -54.57 -17.80
CA VAL A 40 -17.45 -53.13 -18.04
C VAL A 40 -18.85 -52.53 -18.22
N ALA A 41 -19.44 -52.08 -17.12
CA ALA A 41 -20.62 -51.23 -17.16
C ALA A 41 -20.20 -49.85 -17.71
N LEU A 42 -20.62 -49.53 -18.94
CA LEU A 42 -20.38 -48.22 -19.55
C LEU A 42 -21.27 -47.17 -18.87
N VAL A 43 -20.82 -46.64 -17.74
CA VAL A 43 -21.43 -45.47 -17.11
C VAL A 43 -21.13 -44.27 -17.99
N VAL A 44 -22.06 -43.96 -18.90
CA VAL A 44 -22.12 -42.66 -19.56
C VAL A 44 -22.44 -41.64 -18.48
N ALA A 45 -21.39 -41.04 -17.92
CA ALA A 45 -21.51 -39.92 -17.02
C ALA A 45 -22.08 -38.74 -17.82
N VAL A 46 -23.40 -38.57 -17.75
CA VAL A 46 -24.04 -37.31 -18.13
C VAL A 46 -23.51 -36.27 -17.17
N ILE A 47 -22.53 -35.49 -17.63
CA ILE A 47 -22.12 -34.26 -16.98
C ILE A 47 -23.34 -33.35 -17.09
N ALA A 48 -24.15 -33.32 -16.03
CA ALA A 48 -25.09 -32.24 -15.85
C ALA A 48 -24.27 -30.93 -15.88
N PRO A 49 -24.72 -29.89 -16.61
CA PRO A 49 -24.07 -28.59 -16.52
C PRO A 49 -24.03 -28.18 -15.04
N ALA A 50 -22.92 -27.55 -14.63
CA ALA A 50 -22.80 -27.07 -13.25
C ALA A 50 -24.05 -26.24 -12.91
N SER A 51 -24.71 -26.57 -11.80
CA SER A 51 -25.96 -25.95 -11.38
C SER A 51 -25.74 -24.44 -11.23
N SER A 52 -26.13 -23.67 -12.24
CA SER A 52 -25.91 -22.22 -12.27
C SER A 52 -26.76 -21.57 -11.19
N THR A 53 -26.14 -21.32 -10.02
CA THR A 53 -26.66 -20.40 -9.02
C THR A 53 -26.96 -19.07 -9.73
N PRO A 54 -28.20 -18.54 -9.66
CA PRO A 54 -28.54 -17.33 -10.39
C PRO A 54 -27.61 -16.19 -9.99
N ALA A 55 -26.98 -15.56 -10.99
CA ALA A 55 -26.03 -14.47 -10.76
C ALA A 55 -26.72 -13.32 -9.99
N PRO A 56 -26.17 -12.88 -8.84
CA PRO A 56 -26.87 -11.96 -7.95
C PRO A 56 -26.89 -10.53 -8.52
N ALA A 57 -28.07 -10.09 -8.97
CA ALA A 57 -28.31 -8.73 -9.40
C ALA A 57 -28.27 -7.76 -8.21
N TYR A 58 -28.04 -6.47 -8.47
CA TYR A 58 -28.10 -5.43 -7.45
C TYR A 58 -29.46 -4.74 -7.43
N ARG A 59 -30.01 -4.55 -6.23
CA ARG A 59 -31.23 -3.78 -5.95
C ARG A 59 -30.85 -2.50 -5.20
N PRO A 60 -30.68 -1.37 -5.88
CA PRO A 60 -30.30 -0.11 -5.26
C PRO A 60 -31.48 0.55 -4.53
N LEU A 61 -31.20 1.16 -3.38
CA LEU A 61 -32.17 1.86 -2.55
C LEU A 61 -31.86 3.35 -2.45
N SER A 62 -32.84 4.14 -2.02
CA SER A 62 -32.58 5.47 -1.47
C SER A 62 -31.84 5.31 -0.14
N PRO A 63 -30.66 5.91 0.06
CA PRO A 63 -29.88 5.74 1.30
C PRO A 63 -30.69 6.06 2.56
N ALA A 64 -30.63 5.16 3.54
CA ALA A 64 -31.41 5.25 4.78
C ALA A 64 -30.59 4.84 6.01
N ARG A 65 -30.64 5.68 7.06
CA ARG A 65 -29.93 5.50 8.33
C ARG A 65 -30.54 4.35 9.15
N VAL A 66 -29.82 3.24 9.26
CA VAL A 66 -30.24 2.00 9.95
C VAL A 66 -29.60 1.84 11.35
N LEU A 67 -28.43 2.45 11.59
CA LEU A 67 -27.90 2.63 12.94
C LEU A 67 -27.66 4.12 13.21
N THR A 68 -28.45 4.71 14.10
CA THR A 68 -28.32 6.12 14.48
C THR A 68 -27.25 6.28 15.56
N GLY A 69 -26.09 6.83 15.16
CA GLY A 69 -25.12 7.52 16.04
C GLY A 69 -24.94 6.92 17.42
N THR A 70 -24.63 5.62 17.48
CA THR A 70 -24.55 4.83 18.70
C THR A 70 -23.12 4.84 19.23
N THR A 71 -22.93 5.19 20.50
CA THR A 71 -21.61 5.13 21.15
C THR A 71 -21.30 3.69 21.55
N LEU A 72 -20.14 3.20 21.12
CA LEU A 72 -19.56 1.92 21.51
C LEU A 72 -18.33 2.18 22.37
N GLU A 73 -18.13 1.35 23.38
CA GLU A 73 -16.91 1.29 24.18
C GLU A 73 -15.77 0.59 23.41
N ALA A 74 -14.54 0.62 23.95
CA ALA A 74 -13.41 -0.08 23.35
C ALA A 74 -13.64 -1.60 23.31
N GLY A 75 -13.65 -2.18 22.10
CA GLY A 75 -14.02 -3.58 21.87
C GLY A 75 -15.53 -3.84 21.80
N GLY A 76 -16.35 -2.80 22.00
CA GLY A 76 -17.81 -2.88 21.96
C GLY A 76 -18.37 -3.11 20.55
N ALA A 77 -19.60 -3.63 20.48
CA ALA A 77 -20.29 -3.90 19.22
C ALA A 77 -21.79 -3.59 19.32
N ALA A 78 -22.39 -3.24 18.18
CA ALA A 78 -23.83 -3.11 18.00
C ALA A 78 -24.33 -4.06 16.91
N THR A 79 -25.43 -4.75 17.18
CA THR A 79 -26.19 -5.50 16.16
C THR A 79 -27.20 -4.56 15.51
N VAL A 80 -27.24 -4.55 14.17
CA VAL A 80 -28.13 -3.73 13.35
C VAL A 80 -29.05 -4.65 12.57
N THR A 81 -30.36 -4.54 12.80
CA THR A 81 -31.38 -5.22 11.99
C THR A 81 -31.69 -4.37 10.76
N LEU A 82 -31.46 -4.92 9.57
CA LEU A 82 -31.73 -4.23 8.31
C LEU A 82 -33.24 -4.29 7.98
N PRO A 83 -33.86 -3.17 7.59
CA PRO A 83 -35.27 -3.14 7.23
C PRO A 83 -35.50 -3.73 5.83
N SER A 84 -36.63 -4.43 5.67
CA SER A 84 -37.16 -4.86 4.37
C SER A 84 -36.17 -5.66 3.51
N VAL A 85 -35.37 -6.53 4.12
CA VAL A 85 -34.50 -7.48 3.41
C VAL A 85 -35.36 -8.36 2.48
N PRO A 86 -35.12 -8.35 1.15
CA PRO A 86 -35.95 -9.07 0.19
C PRO A 86 -35.69 -10.59 0.23
N ALA A 87 -36.67 -11.38 -0.25
CA ALA A 87 -36.42 -12.77 -0.60
C ALA A 87 -35.34 -12.85 -1.70
N GLY A 88 -34.48 -13.86 -1.62
CA GLY A 88 -33.28 -13.95 -2.46
C GLY A 88 -32.12 -13.02 -2.08
N ALA A 89 -32.21 -12.21 -1.02
CA ALA A 89 -31.07 -11.40 -0.58
C ALA A 89 -29.83 -12.27 -0.25
N THR A 90 -28.67 -11.86 -0.76
CA THR A 90 -27.36 -12.49 -0.51
C THR A 90 -26.40 -11.56 0.21
N THR A 91 -26.46 -10.25 -0.07
CA THR A 91 -25.60 -9.23 0.55
C THR A 91 -26.35 -7.91 0.76
N ALA A 92 -25.85 -7.09 1.68
CA ALA A 92 -26.27 -5.69 1.86
C ALA A 92 -25.07 -4.76 1.65
N THR A 93 -25.28 -3.68 0.90
CA THR A 93 -24.31 -2.58 0.77
C THR A 93 -24.62 -1.51 1.79
N LEU A 94 -23.65 -1.22 2.65
CA LEU A 94 -23.76 -0.31 3.78
C LEU A 94 -22.72 0.80 3.67
N GLN A 95 -23.07 2.03 4.03
CA GLN A 95 -22.08 3.08 4.34
C GLN A 95 -21.94 3.14 5.85
N VAL A 96 -20.75 2.82 6.37
CA VAL A 96 -20.44 2.93 7.80
C VAL A 96 -19.69 4.23 8.02
N THR A 97 -20.12 5.03 9.01
CA THR A 97 -19.45 6.28 9.40
C THR A 97 -19.12 6.23 10.88
N THR A 98 -17.87 6.51 11.25
CA THR A 98 -17.49 6.86 12.62
C THR A 98 -17.40 8.38 12.76
N GLY A 99 -18.03 8.93 13.80
CA GLY A 99 -17.80 10.32 14.22
C GLY A 99 -16.45 10.49 14.90
N GLN A 100 -16.10 11.74 15.27
CA GLN A 100 -14.86 12.04 16.00
C GLN A 100 -14.74 11.18 17.27
N THR A 101 -13.69 10.35 17.31
CA THR A 101 -13.50 9.32 18.36
C THR A 101 -12.63 9.83 19.51
N THR A 102 -12.41 8.98 20.50
CA THR A 102 -11.51 9.24 21.64
C THR A 102 -10.03 9.40 21.21
N ALA A 103 -9.13 9.62 22.16
CA ALA A 103 -7.71 9.95 21.94
C ALA A 103 -6.83 8.81 21.37
N ARG A 104 -7.40 7.89 20.57
CA ARG A 104 -6.72 6.82 19.84
C ARG A 104 -7.43 6.55 18.51
N SER A 105 -6.67 6.22 17.47
CA SER A 105 -7.23 5.76 16.20
C SER A 105 -8.11 4.52 16.41
N THR A 106 -9.25 4.49 15.73
CA THR A 106 -10.27 3.43 15.89
C THR A 106 -10.38 2.61 14.61
N ALA A 107 -10.21 1.30 14.73
CA ALA A 107 -10.56 0.34 13.69
C ALA A 107 -12.03 -0.05 13.85
N VAL A 108 -12.75 -0.15 12.72
CA VAL A 108 -14.16 -0.56 12.63
C VAL A 108 -14.25 -1.81 11.78
N THR A 109 -14.90 -2.85 12.30
CA THR A 109 -15.15 -4.13 11.58
C THR A 109 -16.67 -4.33 11.47
N VAL A 110 -17.12 -4.89 10.35
CA VAL A 110 -18.53 -5.23 10.11
C VAL A 110 -18.64 -6.68 9.65
N CYS A 111 -19.57 -7.43 10.24
CA CYS A 111 -19.70 -8.87 10.03
C CYS A 111 -21.17 -9.31 9.92
N PRO A 112 -21.46 -10.48 9.31
CA PRO A 112 -22.71 -11.20 9.55
C PRO A 112 -22.93 -11.50 11.04
N ALA A 113 -24.19 -11.55 11.48
CA ALA A 113 -24.51 -11.65 12.91
C ALA A 113 -24.25 -13.04 13.56
N ASP A 114 -23.93 -14.07 12.78
CA ASP A 114 -23.51 -15.39 13.25
C ASP A 114 -21.98 -15.50 13.48
N GLU A 115 -21.18 -14.53 13.03
CA GLU A 115 -19.77 -14.44 13.41
C GLU A 115 -19.63 -13.93 14.85
N ALA A 116 -19.76 -14.82 15.83
CA ALA A 116 -19.78 -14.50 17.26
C ALA A 116 -18.58 -13.66 17.75
N THR A 117 -17.43 -13.75 17.07
CA THR A 117 -16.23 -12.97 17.36
C THR A 117 -16.09 -11.69 16.56
N CYS A 118 -16.91 -11.43 15.53
CA CYS A 118 -16.78 -10.34 14.54
C CYS A 118 -15.33 -9.84 14.38
N SER A 119 -14.54 -10.71 13.77
CA SER A 119 -13.09 -10.76 13.71
C SER A 119 -12.55 -10.69 12.28
N GLY A 120 -13.44 -10.55 11.28
CA GLY A 120 -13.09 -10.26 9.90
C GLY A 120 -12.30 -8.94 9.70
N PRO A 121 -11.90 -8.65 8.45
CA PRO A 121 -11.01 -7.54 8.13
C PRO A 121 -11.62 -6.18 8.54
N THR A 122 -10.75 -5.28 9.01
CA THR A 122 -11.11 -3.89 9.32
C THR A 122 -11.65 -3.20 8.07
N ALA A 123 -12.90 -2.77 8.13
CA ALA A 123 -13.58 -2.05 7.06
C ALA A 123 -13.12 -0.58 6.96
N LEU A 124 -12.76 0.02 8.09
CA LEU A 124 -12.35 1.41 8.20
C LEU A 124 -11.40 1.60 9.39
N THR A 125 -10.34 2.39 9.23
CA THR A 125 -9.57 2.93 10.36
C THR A 125 -9.70 4.45 10.35
N VAL A 126 -10.20 5.05 11.45
CA VAL A 126 -10.25 6.52 11.61
C VAL A 126 -9.15 7.01 12.56
N PRO A 127 -8.56 8.20 12.33
CA PRO A 127 -7.63 8.84 13.25
C PRO A 127 -8.26 9.16 14.61
N ALA A 128 -7.42 9.35 15.63
CA ALA A 128 -7.86 9.88 16.92
C ALA A 128 -8.52 11.27 16.74
N GLY A 129 -9.72 11.47 17.28
CA GLY A 129 -10.42 12.76 17.21
C GLY A 129 -10.97 13.15 15.84
N GLU A 130 -10.93 12.27 14.83
CA GLU A 130 -11.43 12.55 13.48
C GLU A 130 -12.59 11.63 13.09
N PRO A 131 -13.54 12.10 12.25
CA PRO A 131 -14.54 11.24 11.66
C PRO A 131 -13.96 10.46 10.48
N GLY A 132 -14.75 9.57 9.90
CA GLY A 132 -14.44 8.93 8.62
C GLY A 132 -15.48 7.87 8.26
N SER A 133 -15.43 7.38 7.02
CA SER A 133 -16.45 6.51 6.46
C SER A 133 -15.88 5.49 5.47
N ALA A 134 -16.60 4.39 5.28
CA ALA A 134 -16.33 3.40 4.24
C ALA A 134 -17.63 2.74 3.76
N THR A 135 -17.68 2.38 2.48
CA THR A 135 -18.68 1.43 1.96
C THR A 135 -18.25 0.01 2.33
N VAL A 136 -19.20 -0.84 2.70
CA VAL A 136 -18.98 -2.26 3.01
C VAL A 136 -20.10 -3.09 2.39
N THR A 137 -19.76 -4.20 1.74
CA THR A 137 -20.72 -5.22 1.31
C THR A 137 -20.64 -6.39 2.29
N VAL A 138 -21.77 -6.78 2.88
CA VAL A 138 -21.82 -7.77 3.98
C VAL A 138 -22.84 -8.86 3.64
N PRO A 139 -22.53 -10.16 3.79
CA PRO A 139 -23.50 -11.23 3.60
C PRO A 139 -24.71 -11.12 4.55
N VAL A 140 -25.92 -11.24 4.01
CA VAL A 140 -27.20 -11.29 4.74
C VAL A 140 -28.19 -12.18 4.00
N SER A 141 -29.26 -12.62 4.67
CA SER A 141 -30.41 -13.23 4.00
C SER A 141 -31.72 -12.79 4.64
N GLN A 142 -32.87 -13.11 4.05
CA GLN A 142 -34.17 -12.75 4.63
C GLN A 142 -34.36 -13.34 6.05
N ASP A 143 -33.87 -14.56 6.29
CA ASP A 143 -33.87 -15.22 7.60
C ASP A 143 -32.76 -14.74 8.55
N ARG A 144 -31.72 -14.10 8.03
CA ARG A 144 -30.60 -13.48 8.78
C ARG A 144 -30.45 -12.01 8.39
N PRO A 145 -31.40 -11.14 8.76
CA PRO A 145 -31.44 -9.73 8.34
C PRO A 145 -30.52 -8.82 9.20
N THR A 146 -29.54 -9.39 9.91
CA THR A 146 -28.75 -8.71 10.94
C THR A 146 -27.26 -8.70 10.62
N VAL A 147 -26.65 -7.53 10.82
CA VAL A 147 -25.19 -7.34 10.77
C VAL A 147 -24.68 -6.87 12.13
N VAL A 148 -23.40 -7.07 12.41
CA VAL A 148 -22.73 -6.60 13.63
C VAL A 148 -21.64 -5.61 13.25
N VAL A 149 -21.59 -4.46 13.91
CA VAL A 149 -20.48 -3.49 13.79
C VAL A 149 -19.72 -3.43 15.10
N ARG A 150 -18.40 -3.54 15.06
CA ARG A 150 -17.49 -3.49 16.23
C ARG A 150 -16.44 -2.39 16.08
N THR A 151 -16.03 -1.78 17.19
CA THR A 151 -14.93 -0.80 17.23
C THR A 151 -13.80 -1.21 18.16
N SER A 152 -12.54 -1.00 17.77
CA SER A 152 -11.37 -1.34 18.61
C SER A 152 -11.15 -0.37 19.78
N ALA A 153 -11.69 0.84 19.69
CA ALA A 153 -11.63 1.90 20.69
C ALA A 153 -13.03 2.54 20.86
N ALA A 154 -13.18 3.40 21.87
CA ALA A 154 -14.45 4.04 22.17
C ALA A 154 -14.78 5.12 21.11
N ALA A 155 -15.93 4.96 20.45
CA ALA A 155 -16.28 5.66 19.22
C ALA A 155 -17.80 5.75 19.00
N ARG A 156 -18.24 6.71 18.19
CA ARG A 156 -19.66 6.88 17.82
C ARG A 156 -19.90 6.43 16.39
N VAL A 157 -20.73 5.41 16.19
CA VAL A 157 -20.92 4.72 14.90
C VAL A 157 -22.31 5.02 14.31
N PHE A 158 -22.35 5.20 13.00
CA PHE A 158 -23.55 5.31 12.19
C PHE A 158 -23.48 4.30 11.03
N VAL A 159 -24.63 3.80 10.57
CA VAL A 159 -24.74 2.91 9.41
C VAL A 159 -25.90 3.35 8.53
N ASP A 160 -25.66 3.50 7.23
CA ASP A 160 -26.66 3.66 6.18
C ASP A 160 -26.78 2.39 5.35
N LEU A 161 -28.00 2.03 4.97
CA LEU A 161 -28.29 1.00 3.96
C LEU A 161 -28.44 1.66 2.59
N HIS A 162 -27.73 1.14 1.58
CA HIS A 162 -27.69 1.67 0.21
C HIS A 162 -28.29 0.71 -0.83
N GLY A 163 -28.35 -0.59 -0.55
CA GLY A 163 -28.95 -1.59 -1.45
C GLY A 163 -28.67 -3.03 -1.03
N TYR A 164 -29.17 -3.97 -1.81
CA TYR A 164 -28.99 -5.41 -1.59
C TYR A 164 -28.49 -6.11 -2.86
N GLY A 165 -27.58 -7.08 -2.72
CA GLY A 165 -27.41 -8.14 -3.72
C GLY A 165 -28.55 -9.16 -3.59
N VAL A 166 -29.15 -9.55 -4.72
CA VAL A 166 -30.36 -10.39 -4.77
C VAL A 166 -30.28 -11.45 -5.87
N ASP A 167 -30.64 -12.69 -5.52
CA ASP A 167 -31.11 -13.68 -6.50
C ASP A 167 -32.46 -13.21 -7.06
N ALA A 168 -32.40 -12.61 -8.26
CA ALA A 168 -33.56 -12.07 -8.95
C ALA A 168 -34.59 -13.14 -9.36
N THR A 169 -34.27 -14.44 -9.29
CA THR A 169 -35.25 -15.51 -9.57
C THR A 169 -36.21 -15.74 -8.41
N GLN A 170 -35.78 -15.47 -7.17
CA GLN A 170 -36.60 -15.65 -5.96
C GLN A 170 -37.55 -14.47 -5.71
N SER A 171 -37.20 -13.27 -6.17
CA SER A 171 -38.02 -12.06 -5.98
C SER A 171 -37.69 -10.97 -7.02
N PRO A 172 -38.07 -11.13 -8.30
CA PRO A 172 -37.67 -10.18 -9.35
C PRO A 172 -38.30 -8.80 -9.16
N ALA A 173 -37.50 -7.74 -9.31
CA ALA A 173 -37.96 -6.35 -9.37
C ALA A 173 -37.38 -5.62 -10.59
N ALA A 174 -38.12 -4.65 -11.14
CA ALA A 174 -37.70 -3.87 -12.32
C ALA A 174 -36.45 -2.97 -12.08
N THR A 175 -36.02 -2.83 -10.81
CA THR A 175 -34.79 -2.15 -10.39
C THR A 175 -33.56 -3.06 -10.36
N ASP A 176 -33.74 -4.37 -10.52
CA ASP A 176 -32.64 -5.33 -10.41
C ASP A 176 -31.72 -5.22 -11.62
N SER A 177 -30.44 -5.03 -11.35
CA SER A 177 -29.52 -4.47 -12.32
C SER A 177 -28.10 -5.03 -12.19
N LEU A 178 -27.39 -5.11 -13.31
CA LEU A 178 -26.02 -5.60 -13.42
C LEU A 178 -25.04 -4.43 -13.46
N TYR A 179 -23.83 -4.64 -12.97
CA TYR A 179 -22.79 -3.61 -12.99
C TYR A 179 -22.13 -3.52 -14.37
N VAL A 180 -21.92 -2.30 -14.83
CA VAL A 180 -21.23 -1.93 -16.06
C VAL A 180 -20.12 -0.94 -15.69
N PRO A 181 -18.84 -1.35 -15.76
CA PRO A 181 -17.72 -0.49 -15.43
C PRO A 181 -17.48 0.58 -16.51
N VAL A 182 -16.79 1.65 -16.15
CA VAL A 182 -16.27 2.67 -17.08
C VAL A 182 -14.82 3.01 -16.74
N ASP A 183 -14.06 3.56 -17.69
CA ASP A 183 -12.75 4.16 -17.37
C ASP A 183 -12.94 5.20 -16.25
N PRO A 184 -12.29 5.05 -15.08
CA PRO A 184 -12.59 5.89 -13.93
C PRO A 184 -12.32 7.35 -14.25
N ARG A 185 -13.27 8.24 -13.95
CA ARG A 185 -13.16 9.65 -14.36
C ARG A 185 -13.86 10.61 -13.44
N ARG A 186 -13.30 11.82 -13.31
CA ARG A 186 -13.98 12.94 -12.65
C ARG A 186 -15.22 13.33 -13.45
N ALA A 187 -16.37 13.35 -12.80
CA ALA A 187 -17.67 13.53 -13.41
C ALA A 187 -18.37 14.84 -12.99
N VAL A 188 -18.12 15.30 -11.75
CA VAL A 188 -18.61 16.58 -11.22
C VAL A 188 -17.55 17.19 -10.31
N GLU A 189 -17.35 18.50 -10.39
CA GLU A 189 -16.67 19.32 -9.38
C GLU A 189 -17.62 20.45 -8.96
N THR A 190 -17.71 20.71 -7.66
CA THR A 190 -18.58 21.78 -7.13
C THR A 190 -18.17 22.22 -5.73
N THR A 191 -18.45 23.48 -5.38
CA THR A 191 -18.31 23.99 -4.01
C THR A 191 -19.66 23.89 -3.31
N LEU A 192 -19.73 23.12 -2.22
CA LEU A 192 -20.88 23.07 -1.32
C LEU A 192 -20.72 24.15 -0.25
N THR A 193 -21.75 24.98 -0.03
CA THR A 193 -21.68 26.13 0.91
C THR A 193 -22.86 26.14 1.86
N GLY A 194 -22.58 26.18 3.16
CA GLY A 194 -23.58 26.20 4.23
C GLY A 194 -24.41 24.91 4.29
N ARG A 195 -25.53 24.97 5.03
CA ARG A 195 -26.46 23.85 5.16
C ARG A 195 -27.45 23.82 3.99
N GLY A 196 -27.39 22.78 3.15
CA GLY A 196 -28.27 22.68 1.99
C GLY A 196 -28.02 21.46 1.12
N ALA A 197 -28.89 21.24 0.13
CA ALA A 197 -28.75 20.17 -0.88
C ALA A 197 -28.48 20.76 -2.27
N THR A 198 -27.36 20.36 -2.88
CA THR A 198 -27.00 20.74 -4.26
C THR A 198 -27.33 19.60 -5.20
N THR A 199 -28.18 19.82 -6.20
CA THR A 199 -28.49 18.79 -7.22
C THR A 199 -27.42 18.77 -8.29
N VAL A 200 -26.93 17.56 -8.63
CA VAL A 200 -25.92 17.33 -9.67
C VAL A 200 -26.42 16.28 -10.66
N THR A 201 -25.91 16.31 -11.88
CA THR A 201 -26.22 15.33 -12.95
C THR A 201 -24.94 14.59 -13.30
N ILE A 202 -24.99 13.27 -13.42
CA ILE A 202 -23.82 12.45 -13.74
C ILE A 202 -23.69 12.31 -15.28
N PRO A 203 -22.71 12.96 -15.93
CA PRO A 203 -22.55 12.91 -17.38
C PRO A 203 -22.10 11.51 -17.85
N GLY A 204 -22.68 11.04 -18.95
CA GLY A 204 -22.34 9.75 -19.56
C GLY A 204 -22.88 8.52 -18.83
N ALA A 205 -23.95 8.67 -18.04
CA ALA A 205 -24.68 7.53 -17.49
C ALA A 205 -25.46 6.77 -18.59
N PRO A 206 -25.46 5.42 -18.59
CA PRO A 206 -26.25 4.63 -19.52
C PRO A 206 -27.76 4.91 -19.44
N ALA A 207 -28.46 4.71 -20.57
CA ALA A 207 -29.92 4.83 -20.61
C ALA A 207 -30.57 3.79 -19.67
N GLY A 208 -31.42 4.26 -18.74
CA GLY A 208 -32.07 3.40 -17.75
C GLY A 208 -31.21 3.02 -16.54
N ALA A 209 -30.00 3.56 -16.39
CA ALA A 209 -29.14 3.26 -15.23
C ALA A 209 -29.85 3.52 -13.89
N THR A 210 -29.83 2.52 -13.00
CA THR A 210 -30.54 2.49 -11.71
C THR A 210 -29.69 3.01 -10.56
N ALA A 211 -28.37 2.87 -10.63
CA ALA A 211 -27.41 3.34 -9.64
C ALA A 211 -26.04 3.64 -10.25
N VAL A 212 -25.17 4.28 -9.47
CA VAL A 212 -23.79 4.62 -9.84
C VAL A 212 -22.84 4.31 -8.67
N ALA A 213 -21.64 3.83 -8.99
CA ALA A 213 -20.50 3.75 -8.09
C ALA A 213 -19.69 5.03 -8.20
N VAL A 214 -19.53 5.74 -7.08
CA VAL A 214 -18.81 7.02 -7.02
C VAL A 214 -17.79 7.05 -5.90
N ARG A 215 -16.67 7.73 -6.15
CA ARG A 215 -15.74 8.19 -5.14
C ARG A 215 -15.93 9.69 -4.96
N LEU A 216 -16.22 10.11 -3.73
CA LEU A 216 -16.21 11.51 -3.36
C LEU A 216 -14.87 11.87 -2.76
N SER A 217 -14.34 13.04 -3.10
CA SER A 217 -13.21 13.64 -2.40
C SER A 217 -13.47 15.11 -2.07
N SER A 218 -12.82 15.62 -1.02
CA SER A 218 -12.81 17.05 -0.68
C SER A 218 -11.39 17.56 -0.46
N THR A 219 -11.17 18.85 -0.71
CA THR A 219 -9.85 19.49 -0.53
C THR A 219 -9.58 19.85 0.94
N ALA A 220 -8.30 20.10 1.24
CA ALA A 220 -7.84 20.64 2.52
C ALA A 220 -8.30 22.08 2.80
N ALA A 221 -8.88 22.77 1.81
CA ALA A 221 -9.43 24.12 1.94
C ALA A 221 -10.84 24.16 2.58
N SER A 222 -11.39 22.99 2.96
CA SER A 222 -12.63 22.86 3.73
C SER A 222 -12.67 23.79 4.94
N SER A 223 -13.70 24.63 5.07
CA SER A 223 -13.71 25.70 6.09
C SER A 223 -14.04 25.24 7.51
N GLU A 224 -14.75 24.12 7.65
CA GLU A 224 -15.22 23.55 8.93
C GLU A 224 -15.17 22.01 8.89
N THR A 225 -15.50 21.35 10.00
CA THR A 225 -15.82 19.91 10.00
C THR A 225 -17.29 19.71 9.63
N SER A 226 -17.57 18.83 8.67
CA SER A 226 -18.92 18.59 8.16
C SER A 226 -19.16 17.11 7.84
N TYR A 227 -20.35 16.79 7.36
CA TYR A 227 -20.57 15.62 6.51
C TYR A 227 -21.25 16.04 5.21
N VAL A 228 -20.93 15.31 4.15
CA VAL A 228 -21.65 15.35 2.87
C VAL A 228 -22.36 14.01 2.69
N ALA A 229 -23.66 14.04 2.47
CA ALA A 229 -24.48 12.88 2.14
C ALA A 229 -24.84 12.89 0.65
N VAL A 230 -24.73 11.72 0.00
CA VAL A 230 -25.04 11.55 -1.43
C VAL A 230 -26.28 10.71 -1.57
N CYS A 231 -27.31 11.28 -2.21
CA CYS A 231 -28.62 10.65 -2.32
C CYS A 231 -29.19 10.83 -3.73
N PRO A 232 -30.20 10.04 -4.14
CA PRO A 232 -31.05 10.35 -5.28
C PRO A 232 -31.59 11.79 -5.21
N ALA A 233 -31.64 12.51 -6.34
CA ALA A 233 -32.23 13.85 -6.42
C ALA A 233 -33.77 13.89 -6.20
N ASP A 234 -34.45 12.74 -6.22
CA ASP A 234 -35.87 12.57 -5.90
C ASP A 234 -36.13 12.19 -4.42
N GLN A 235 -35.08 11.97 -3.61
CA GLN A 235 -35.20 11.81 -2.16
C GLN A 235 -35.45 13.17 -1.49
N ALA A 236 -36.28 13.22 -0.44
CA ALA A 236 -36.45 14.45 0.33
C ALA A 236 -35.13 14.84 1.03
N ALA A 237 -34.69 16.10 0.89
CA ALA A 237 -33.42 16.59 1.45
C ALA A 237 -33.31 16.37 2.97
N ALA A 238 -34.43 16.45 3.71
CA ALA A 238 -34.48 16.13 5.14
C ALA A 238 -34.17 14.65 5.46
N GLY A 239 -34.51 13.73 4.54
CA GLY A 239 -34.12 12.32 4.63
C GLY A 239 -32.66 12.10 4.25
N CYS A 240 -32.17 12.81 3.22
CA CYS A 240 -30.75 12.78 2.86
C CYS A 240 -29.85 13.31 4.01
N ALA A 241 -30.32 14.34 4.72
CA ALA A 241 -29.69 14.86 5.95
C ALA A 241 -29.72 13.91 7.17
N THR A 242 -30.14 12.65 7.01
CA THR A 242 -29.99 11.61 8.04
C THR A 242 -28.81 10.67 7.80
N THR A 243 -28.30 10.61 6.56
CA THR A 243 -27.20 9.72 6.13
C THR A 243 -25.86 10.47 6.10
N SER A 244 -24.75 9.79 5.81
CA SER A 244 -23.43 10.45 5.69
C SER A 244 -22.46 9.65 4.83
N THR A 245 -21.93 10.27 3.76
CA THR A 245 -21.04 9.63 2.79
C THR A 245 -19.58 10.01 3.01
N LEU A 246 -19.27 11.31 2.98
CA LEU A 246 -17.92 11.88 3.16
C LEU A 246 -17.90 12.75 4.43
N ASN A 247 -16.76 12.83 5.11
CA ASN A 247 -16.57 13.71 6.27
C ASN A 247 -15.40 14.70 6.06
N PRO A 248 -15.65 15.85 5.43
CA PRO A 248 -14.68 16.95 5.29
C PRO A 248 -14.29 17.56 6.65
N LEU A 249 -13.07 18.11 6.73
CA LEU A 249 -12.57 18.91 7.86
C LEU A 249 -11.41 19.82 7.42
N PRO A 250 -11.07 20.89 8.17
CA PRO A 250 -10.07 21.85 7.74
C PRO A 250 -8.65 21.28 7.73
N GLY A 251 -7.84 21.74 6.78
CA GLY A 251 -6.42 21.37 6.68
C GLY A 251 -6.15 19.96 6.16
N ARG A 252 -7.18 19.14 5.89
CA ARG A 252 -7.04 17.79 5.35
C ARG A 252 -7.94 17.54 4.14
N ALA A 253 -7.35 17.05 3.07
CA ALA A 253 -8.12 16.45 1.99
C ALA A 253 -8.67 15.08 2.43
N ARG A 254 -9.81 14.67 1.86
CA ARG A 254 -10.57 13.48 2.29
C ARG A 254 -11.11 12.74 1.08
N GLN A 255 -11.41 11.45 1.26
CA GLN A 255 -12.04 10.61 0.25
C GLN A 255 -12.99 9.61 0.92
N ALA A 256 -14.06 9.21 0.21
CA ALA A 256 -14.92 8.08 0.54
C ALA A 256 -15.62 7.54 -0.72
N SER A 257 -15.65 6.22 -0.91
CA SER A 257 -16.52 5.56 -1.90
C SER A 257 -17.98 5.53 -1.45
N THR A 258 -18.93 5.37 -2.38
CA THR A 258 -20.30 4.91 -2.12
C THR A 258 -21.01 4.42 -3.39
N VAL A 259 -22.14 3.72 -3.22
CA VAL A 259 -23.06 3.31 -4.29
C VAL A 259 -24.40 3.99 -4.06
N VAL A 260 -24.97 4.66 -5.06
CA VAL A 260 -26.19 5.47 -4.88
C VAL A 260 -27.18 5.22 -6.01
N ARG A 261 -28.46 4.98 -5.65
CA ARG A 261 -29.57 4.95 -6.62
C ARG A 261 -29.63 6.29 -7.39
N LEU A 262 -29.79 6.21 -8.71
CA LEU A 262 -30.01 7.38 -9.56
C LEU A 262 -31.50 7.77 -9.59
N SER A 263 -31.76 9.07 -9.66
CA SER A 263 -33.07 9.59 -10.04
C SER A 263 -33.16 9.79 -11.56
N PRO A 264 -34.37 9.87 -12.15
CA PRO A 264 -34.56 10.11 -13.58
C PRO A 264 -33.74 11.30 -14.10
N GLY A 265 -33.02 11.05 -15.20
CA GLY A 265 -32.01 11.96 -15.76
C GLY A 265 -30.60 11.78 -15.17
N ALA A 266 -30.31 10.65 -14.50
CA ALA A 266 -29.03 10.38 -13.83
C ALA A 266 -28.62 11.45 -12.81
N ARG A 267 -29.58 11.87 -11.96
CA ARG A 267 -29.41 12.96 -11.01
C ARG A 267 -29.25 12.46 -9.57
N LEU A 268 -28.34 13.13 -8.85
CA LEU A 268 -28.09 12.97 -7.42
C LEU A 268 -28.24 14.33 -6.71
N GLN A 269 -28.35 14.32 -5.39
CA GLN A 269 -28.16 15.49 -4.54
C GLN A 269 -26.99 15.26 -3.57
N LEU A 270 -26.24 16.32 -3.33
CA LEU A 270 -25.18 16.42 -2.33
C LEU A 270 -25.70 17.28 -1.19
N PHE A 271 -26.08 16.67 -0.07
CA PHE A 271 -26.48 17.41 1.13
C PHE A 271 -25.25 17.70 1.99
N ASN A 272 -25.00 18.97 2.29
CA ASN A 272 -23.95 19.43 3.20
C ASN A 272 -24.55 19.90 4.54
N LEU A 273 -23.91 19.56 5.66
CA LEU A 273 -24.35 19.98 6.98
C LEU A 273 -24.03 21.46 7.28
N GLN A 274 -22.79 21.87 7.06
CA GLN A 274 -22.22 23.18 7.45
C GLN A 274 -20.91 23.45 6.70
N GLY A 275 -20.28 24.60 6.94
CA GLY A 275 -19.01 24.96 6.29
C GLY A 275 -19.09 25.16 4.77
N THR A 276 -17.91 25.32 4.16
CA THR A 276 -17.71 25.42 2.70
C THR A 276 -16.70 24.37 2.27
N HIS A 277 -17.02 23.60 1.23
CA HIS A 277 -16.25 22.44 0.78
C HIS A 277 -16.21 22.34 -0.74
N ASP A 278 -15.02 22.42 -1.32
CA ASP A 278 -14.79 21.99 -2.70
C ASP A 278 -14.79 20.45 -2.72
N VAL A 279 -15.70 19.87 -3.50
CA VAL A 279 -15.83 18.42 -3.64
C VAL A 279 -15.79 17.99 -5.11
N ALA A 280 -15.17 16.83 -5.34
CA ALA A 280 -15.19 16.13 -6.62
C ALA A 280 -15.95 14.81 -6.47
N LEU A 281 -16.72 14.45 -7.50
CA LEU A 281 -17.27 13.11 -7.70
C LEU A 281 -16.57 12.47 -8.89
N ASP A 282 -15.79 11.42 -8.62
CA ASP A 282 -15.29 10.50 -9.64
C ASP A 282 -16.28 9.33 -9.78
N VAL A 283 -16.43 8.80 -10.99
CA VAL A 283 -17.33 7.68 -11.31
C VAL A 283 -16.51 6.47 -11.72
N ASP A 284 -16.84 5.31 -11.15
CA ASP A 284 -16.20 4.02 -11.44
C ASP A 284 -17.07 3.10 -12.33
N GLY A 285 -18.40 3.25 -12.25
CA GLY A 285 -19.33 2.48 -13.08
C GLY A 285 -20.80 2.67 -12.69
N PHE A 286 -21.69 1.97 -13.39
CA PHE A 286 -23.14 2.10 -13.27
C PHE A 286 -23.82 0.75 -13.08
N TRP A 287 -25.01 0.73 -12.50
CA TRP A 287 -25.91 -0.41 -12.57
C TRP A 287 -27.00 -0.18 -13.61
N VAL A 288 -27.26 -1.18 -14.46
CA VAL A 288 -28.21 -1.11 -15.58
C VAL A 288 -29.17 -2.31 -15.53
N PRO A 289 -30.49 -2.14 -15.75
CA PRO A 289 -31.46 -3.24 -15.70
C PRO A 289 -31.16 -4.36 -16.70
N ALA A 290 -31.19 -5.61 -16.24
CA ALA A 290 -30.89 -6.79 -17.07
C ALA A 290 -31.84 -6.95 -18.27
N ALA A 291 -33.06 -6.41 -18.19
CA ALA A 291 -34.08 -6.47 -19.24
C ALA A 291 -33.74 -5.68 -20.54
N ALA A 292 -32.60 -4.98 -20.59
CA ALA A 292 -32.16 -4.21 -21.75
C ALA A 292 -31.13 -4.95 -22.64
N GLY A 293 -31.19 -6.29 -22.70
CA GLY A 293 -30.25 -7.10 -23.50
C GLY A 293 -28.80 -6.96 -23.01
N ALA A 294 -28.62 -6.88 -21.69
CA ALA A 294 -27.53 -6.13 -21.08
C ALA A 294 -26.15 -6.83 -21.17
N THR A 295 -25.17 -6.07 -21.65
CA THR A 295 -23.77 -6.20 -21.24
C THR A 295 -23.64 -5.82 -19.76
N GLY A 296 -22.80 -6.54 -19.01
CA GLY A 296 -22.54 -6.29 -17.59
C GLY A 296 -22.39 -7.57 -16.77
N GLY A 297 -22.11 -7.43 -15.48
CA GLY A 297 -21.87 -8.55 -14.58
C GLY A 297 -22.30 -8.33 -13.13
N THR A 298 -22.06 -9.36 -12.31
CA THR A 298 -22.41 -9.41 -10.89
C THR A 298 -21.17 -9.40 -10.02
N LEU A 299 -21.23 -8.70 -8.89
CA LEU A 299 -20.10 -8.60 -7.96
C LEU A 299 -20.00 -9.85 -7.10
N GLU A 300 -18.92 -10.61 -7.28
CA GLU A 300 -18.56 -11.80 -6.53
C GLU A 300 -17.42 -11.46 -5.56
N THR A 301 -17.73 -11.40 -4.26
CA THR A 301 -16.75 -11.18 -3.19
C THR A 301 -15.95 -12.46 -2.93
N LEU A 302 -14.63 -12.34 -2.73
CA LEU A 302 -13.79 -13.48 -2.35
C LEU A 302 -14.03 -13.89 -0.88
N ASP A 303 -14.04 -15.19 -0.60
CA ASP A 303 -14.07 -15.77 0.76
C ASP A 303 -12.86 -15.32 1.62
N SER A 304 -11.76 -14.92 0.99
CA SER A 304 -10.61 -14.29 1.63
C SER A 304 -9.92 -13.36 0.64
N PRO A 305 -9.59 -12.11 1.03
CA PRO A 305 -8.84 -11.20 0.19
C PRO A 305 -7.47 -11.76 -0.23
N GLU A 306 -7.08 -11.46 -1.46
CA GLU A 306 -5.76 -11.78 -1.99
C GLU A 306 -4.84 -10.57 -1.79
N THR A 307 -3.72 -10.73 -1.08
CA THR A 307 -2.75 -9.65 -0.85
C THR A 307 -1.68 -9.65 -1.95
N LEU A 308 -1.65 -8.59 -2.76
CA LEU A 308 -0.64 -8.38 -3.79
C LEU A 308 0.63 -7.71 -3.20
N ALA A 309 1.68 -7.56 -4.01
CA ALA A 309 2.96 -7.03 -3.54
C ALA A 309 2.91 -5.56 -3.09
N ASP A 310 3.53 -5.28 -1.94
CA ASP A 310 3.64 -3.95 -1.34
C ASP A 310 4.41 -3.00 -2.27
N THR A 311 3.74 -1.98 -2.79
CA THR A 311 4.17 -1.18 -3.95
C THR A 311 4.39 0.28 -3.58
N VAL A 312 5.54 0.86 -3.95
CA VAL A 312 5.88 2.27 -3.64
C VAL A 312 5.77 3.13 -4.89
N VAL A 313 4.77 4.02 -4.91
CA VAL A 313 4.49 4.96 -5.99
C VAL A 313 5.16 6.29 -5.65
N ARG A 314 6.22 6.67 -6.39
CA ARG A 314 6.91 7.95 -6.17
C ARG A 314 6.07 9.15 -6.61
N SER A 315 6.35 10.31 -6.00
CA SER A 315 5.83 11.62 -6.40
C SER A 315 5.93 11.83 -7.92
N GLY A 316 4.82 12.09 -8.59
CA GLY A 316 4.76 12.34 -10.05
C GLY A 316 5.07 11.12 -10.94
N ALA A 317 5.27 9.92 -10.37
CA ALA A 317 5.58 8.70 -11.10
C ALA A 317 4.36 7.78 -11.25
N SER A 318 4.57 6.63 -11.87
CA SER A 318 3.59 5.55 -11.98
C SER A 318 4.24 4.21 -11.61
N ALA A 319 3.45 3.29 -11.08
CA ALA A 319 3.84 1.91 -10.82
C ALA A 319 2.69 0.98 -11.21
N THR A 320 3.01 -0.22 -11.69
CA THR A 320 2.00 -1.18 -12.16
C THR A 320 1.79 -2.27 -11.12
N LEU A 321 0.54 -2.58 -10.79
CA LEU A 321 0.15 -3.85 -10.18
C LEU A 321 -0.17 -4.83 -11.29
N THR A 322 0.38 -6.04 -11.21
CA THR A 322 -0.10 -7.18 -11.98
C THR A 322 -1.14 -7.94 -11.14
N LEU A 323 -2.18 -8.44 -11.79
CA LEU A 323 -3.22 -9.28 -11.23
C LEU A 323 -2.98 -10.72 -11.70
N ASP A 324 -2.73 -11.64 -10.77
CA ASP A 324 -2.69 -13.07 -11.07
C ASP A 324 -4.13 -13.66 -11.10
N ASP A 325 -4.30 -14.85 -11.68
CA ASP A 325 -5.52 -15.68 -11.67
C ASP A 325 -6.87 -14.97 -12.00
N VAL A 326 -6.84 -13.90 -12.81
CA VAL A 326 -8.02 -13.13 -13.25
C VAL A 326 -9.07 -14.05 -13.93
N PRO A 327 -10.34 -14.08 -13.47
CA PRO A 327 -11.39 -14.90 -14.08
C PRO A 327 -11.66 -14.53 -15.54
N THR A 328 -11.92 -15.53 -16.39
CA THR A 328 -12.02 -15.39 -17.86
C THR A 328 -13.15 -14.47 -18.35
N ASP A 329 -14.15 -14.24 -17.51
CA ASP A 329 -15.33 -13.41 -17.72
C ASP A 329 -15.45 -12.29 -16.66
N ALA A 330 -14.34 -11.96 -15.98
CA ALA A 330 -14.25 -10.76 -15.17
C ALA A 330 -14.21 -9.50 -16.05
N THR A 331 -15.04 -8.52 -15.70
CA THR A 331 -15.18 -7.22 -16.39
C THR A 331 -14.68 -6.04 -15.55
N ALA A 332 -14.60 -6.23 -14.23
CA ALA A 332 -13.98 -5.32 -13.27
C ALA A 332 -13.41 -6.11 -12.09
N VAL A 333 -12.47 -5.50 -11.37
CA VAL A 333 -11.90 -6.00 -10.12
C VAL A 333 -12.24 -5.05 -8.97
N GLN A 334 -12.60 -5.59 -7.81
CA GLN A 334 -12.75 -4.80 -6.59
C GLN A 334 -11.41 -4.82 -5.83
N VAL A 335 -10.73 -3.67 -5.84
CA VAL A 335 -9.44 -3.50 -5.17
C VAL A 335 -9.63 -2.69 -3.89
N ARG A 336 -8.94 -3.11 -2.84
CA ARG A 336 -8.73 -2.35 -1.61
C ARG A 336 -7.27 -1.90 -1.56
N LEU A 337 -7.04 -0.60 -1.40
CA LEU A 337 -5.71 -0.04 -1.20
C LEU A 337 -5.58 0.55 0.20
N ARG A 338 -4.51 0.19 0.90
CA ARG A 338 -4.03 0.86 2.11
C ARG A 338 -2.78 1.67 1.78
N ALA A 339 -2.73 2.94 2.16
CA ALA A 339 -1.62 3.85 1.86
C ALA A 339 -0.91 4.35 3.12
N THR A 340 0.43 4.44 3.07
CA THR A 340 1.32 4.87 4.17
C THR A 340 2.58 5.58 3.64
N GLY A 341 3.31 6.29 4.52
CA GLY A 341 4.60 6.92 4.18
C GLY A 341 4.51 8.24 3.38
N ALA A 342 3.30 8.75 3.11
CA ALA A 342 3.10 9.96 2.31
C ALA A 342 3.51 11.25 3.06
N TRP A 343 4.77 11.67 2.93
CA TRP A 343 5.37 12.82 3.63
C TRP A 343 4.65 14.17 3.48
N ARG A 344 3.80 14.33 2.46
CA ARG A 344 2.75 15.36 2.42
C ARG A 344 1.44 14.76 1.88
N PRO A 345 0.27 15.39 2.11
CA PRO A 345 -0.99 14.95 1.53
C PRO A 345 -0.88 14.76 0.01
N THR A 346 -1.26 13.57 -0.47
CA THR A 346 -1.16 13.19 -1.89
C THR A 346 -2.40 12.41 -2.31
N THR A 347 -2.83 12.64 -3.56
CA THR A 347 -3.91 11.87 -4.17
C THR A 347 -3.30 10.67 -4.88
N VAL A 348 -3.89 9.50 -4.69
CA VAL A 348 -3.55 8.29 -5.44
C VAL A 348 -4.67 8.01 -6.42
N ALA A 349 -4.32 7.79 -7.69
CA ALA A 349 -5.21 7.21 -8.69
C ALA A 349 -4.80 5.76 -8.96
N ALA A 350 -5.78 4.91 -9.31
CA ALA A 350 -5.58 3.52 -9.73
C ALA A 350 -6.41 3.30 -11.00
N CYS A 351 -5.73 2.96 -12.10
CA CYS A 351 -6.27 3.06 -13.45
C CYS A 351 -6.09 1.74 -14.21
N PRO A 352 -7.02 1.39 -15.13
CA PRO A 352 -6.94 0.14 -15.88
C PRO A 352 -5.71 0.07 -16.79
N GLY A 353 -5.13 -1.12 -16.90
CA GLY A 353 -4.08 -1.47 -17.84
C GLY A 353 -2.70 -0.88 -17.53
N SER A 354 -1.77 -1.08 -18.47
CA SER A 354 -0.36 -0.67 -18.38
C SER A 354 -0.12 0.84 -18.39
N THR A 355 -1.13 1.62 -18.79
CA THR A 355 -1.01 3.05 -19.07
C THR A 355 -2.24 3.83 -18.56
N ALA A 356 -2.13 4.44 -17.37
CA ALA A 356 -3.18 5.29 -16.82
C ALA A 356 -3.60 6.44 -17.78
N SER A 357 -4.89 6.51 -18.09
CA SER A 357 -5.52 7.57 -18.89
C SER A 357 -5.51 8.92 -18.17
N ASP A 358 -5.52 10.03 -18.91
CA ASP A 358 -5.60 11.38 -18.31
C ASP A 358 -6.87 11.55 -17.46
N GLY A 359 -8.00 10.99 -17.92
CA GLY A 359 -9.27 11.02 -17.19
C GLY A 359 -9.22 10.29 -15.85
N CYS A 360 -8.47 9.20 -15.76
CA CYS A 360 -8.28 8.44 -14.53
C CYS A 360 -7.21 9.07 -13.61
N ARG A 361 -6.13 9.63 -14.16
CA ARG A 361 -5.09 10.38 -13.42
C ARG A 361 -5.67 11.58 -12.65
N GLU A 362 -6.77 12.17 -13.13
CA GLU A 362 -7.51 13.20 -12.42
C GLU A 362 -8.32 12.68 -11.21
N THR A 363 -8.53 11.37 -11.03
CA THR A 363 -9.40 10.83 -9.97
C THR A 363 -8.68 10.60 -8.63
N SER A 364 -9.46 10.63 -7.55
CA SER A 364 -9.03 10.36 -6.18
C SER A 364 -9.44 8.95 -5.76
N PHE A 365 -8.59 7.93 -5.99
CA PHE A 365 -8.86 6.58 -5.47
C PHE A 365 -8.79 6.59 -3.94
N LEU A 366 -7.74 7.20 -3.39
CA LEU A 366 -7.65 7.59 -1.99
C LEU A 366 -6.85 8.89 -1.85
N VAL A 367 -6.93 9.50 -0.69
CA VAL A 367 -6.05 10.61 -0.26
C VAL A 367 -5.16 10.08 0.87
N ALA A 368 -3.86 9.99 0.63
CA ALA A 368 -2.88 9.63 1.66
C ALA A 368 -2.38 10.88 2.40
N SER A 369 -1.89 10.71 3.63
CA SER A 369 -1.36 11.77 4.50
C SER A 369 -0.21 11.22 5.37
N PRO A 370 0.62 12.06 6.00
CA PRO A 370 1.86 11.60 6.66
C PRO A 370 1.60 10.86 7.98
N ASP A 371 0.56 11.28 8.70
CA ASP A 371 0.32 10.94 10.10
C ASP A 371 -0.51 9.67 10.32
N VAL A 372 -1.24 9.21 9.30
CA VAL A 372 -2.18 8.08 9.40
C VAL A 372 -2.26 7.26 8.11
N PRO A 373 -2.43 5.93 8.21
CA PRO A 373 -2.76 5.11 7.05
C PRO A 373 -4.11 5.51 6.46
N ALA A 374 -4.14 5.80 5.15
CA ALA A 374 -5.39 5.96 4.41
C ALA A 374 -5.84 4.62 3.84
N HIS A 375 -7.15 4.43 3.70
CA HIS A 375 -7.75 3.21 3.18
C HIS A 375 -8.92 3.57 2.25
N ASN A 376 -9.01 2.90 1.09
CA ASN A 376 -10.25 2.89 0.31
C ASN A 376 -10.42 1.56 -0.44
N GLN A 377 -11.65 1.27 -0.87
CA GLN A 377 -11.95 0.26 -1.88
C GLN A 377 -12.85 0.82 -2.98
N ALA A 378 -12.63 0.38 -4.21
CA ALA A 378 -13.45 0.72 -5.37
C ALA A 378 -13.35 -0.37 -6.45
N LEU A 379 -14.16 -0.22 -7.49
CA LEU A 379 -14.15 -1.09 -8.67
C LEU A 379 -13.30 -0.45 -9.77
N ILE A 380 -12.47 -1.25 -10.43
CA ILE A 380 -11.61 -0.83 -11.55
C ILE A 380 -11.93 -1.72 -12.76
N PRO A 381 -12.21 -1.17 -13.96
CA PRO A 381 -12.45 -1.98 -15.17
C PRO A 381 -11.28 -2.88 -15.50
N LEU A 382 -11.58 -4.04 -16.08
CA LEU A 382 -10.63 -4.92 -16.76
C LEU A 382 -10.94 -4.86 -18.25
N VAL A 383 -9.99 -4.34 -19.05
CA VAL A 383 -10.22 -4.01 -20.46
C VAL A 383 -8.99 -4.21 -21.34
N GLY A 384 -9.24 -4.69 -22.56
CA GLY A 384 -8.21 -4.88 -23.59
C GLY A 384 -7.23 -6.00 -23.27
N ASP A 385 -6.11 -6.01 -24.00
CA ASP A 385 -5.07 -7.04 -23.83
C ASP A 385 -4.33 -6.88 -22.47
N ASP A 386 -4.32 -5.67 -21.90
CA ASP A 386 -3.72 -5.33 -20.60
C ASP A 386 -4.67 -5.56 -19.40
N GLN A 387 -5.72 -6.38 -19.56
CA GLN A 387 -6.74 -6.68 -18.53
C GLN A 387 -6.22 -7.41 -17.26
N HIS A 388 -4.90 -7.51 -17.09
CA HIS A 388 -4.23 -8.07 -15.92
C HIS A 388 -3.31 -7.03 -15.24
N GLU A 389 -3.40 -5.76 -15.62
CA GLU A 389 -2.60 -4.67 -15.05
C GLU A 389 -3.46 -3.52 -14.50
N ILE A 390 -2.95 -2.86 -13.45
CA ILE A 390 -3.48 -1.61 -12.90
C ILE A 390 -2.34 -0.61 -12.72
N THR A 391 -2.39 0.51 -13.42
CA THR A 391 -1.45 1.62 -13.21
C THR A 391 -1.85 2.46 -12.01
N LEU A 392 -0.99 2.48 -10.98
CA LEU A 392 -1.07 3.37 -9.83
C LEU A 392 -0.27 4.65 -10.10
N THR A 393 -0.79 5.82 -9.68
CA THR A 393 -0.07 7.11 -9.75
C THR A 393 -0.27 7.92 -8.47
N SER A 394 0.74 8.71 -8.06
CA SER A 394 0.67 9.56 -6.87
C SER A 394 0.95 11.02 -7.23
N SER A 395 0.05 11.93 -6.86
CA SER A 395 0.02 13.31 -7.37
C SER A 395 1.08 14.24 -6.78
N ALA A 396 1.52 14.00 -5.54
CA ALA A 396 2.30 14.96 -4.78
C ALA A 396 3.34 14.37 -3.80
N ALA A 397 3.28 13.10 -3.41
CA ALA A 397 4.27 12.51 -2.50
C ALA A 397 4.58 11.07 -2.88
N SER A 398 5.76 10.60 -2.50
CA SER A 398 6.06 9.15 -2.46
C SER A 398 5.07 8.47 -1.49
N VAL A 399 4.52 7.33 -1.87
CA VAL A 399 3.55 6.61 -1.03
C VAL A 399 3.69 5.10 -1.17
N ARG A 400 3.73 4.40 -0.03
CA ARG A 400 3.69 2.94 0.05
C ARG A 400 2.25 2.48 0.10
N LEU A 401 1.87 1.64 -0.86
CA LEU A 401 0.56 1.04 -1.01
C LEU A 401 0.64 -0.46 -0.72
N THR A 402 -0.22 -0.93 0.17
CA THR A 402 -0.51 -2.36 0.37
C THR A 402 -1.82 -2.68 -0.37
N PRO A 403 -1.75 -3.25 -1.59
CA PRO A 403 -2.90 -3.65 -2.39
C PRO A 403 -3.49 -5.01 -1.98
N GLU A 404 -4.83 -5.11 -2.03
CA GLU A 404 -5.57 -6.37 -1.90
C GLU A 404 -6.70 -6.45 -2.93
N ILE A 405 -6.91 -7.63 -3.53
CA ILE A 405 -8.13 -7.95 -4.28
C ILE A 405 -9.17 -8.48 -3.30
N VAL A 406 -10.41 -8.00 -3.38
CA VAL A 406 -11.52 -8.44 -2.49
C VAL A 406 -12.71 -9.03 -3.23
N GLY A 407 -12.73 -8.95 -4.57
CA GLY A 407 -13.81 -9.47 -5.40
C GLY A 407 -13.64 -9.15 -6.89
N TRP A 408 -14.47 -9.76 -7.72
CA TRP A 408 -14.51 -9.58 -9.17
C TRP A 408 -15.93 -9.26 -9.64
N VAL A 409 -16.11 -8.54 -10.74
CA VAL A 409 -17.41 -8.43 -11.41
C VAL A 409 -17.42 -9.36 -12.61
N VAL A 410 -18.12 -10.48 -12.47
CA VAL A 410 -18.15 -11.57 -13.45
C VAL A 410 -19.41 -11.46 -14.31
N GLY A 411 -19.30 -11.56 -15.64
CA GLY A 411 -20.48 -11.53 -16.51
C GLY A 411 -20.23 -11.27 -18.00
N THR A 412 -21.32 -11.20 -18.77
CA THR A 412 -21.25 -11.18 -20.23
C THR A 412 -20.87 -9.80 -20.79
N GLY A 413 -19.57 -9.64 -21.07
CA GLY A 413 -19.02 -8.67 -22.03
C GLY A 413 -18.38 -7.43 -21.40
N GLY A 414 -17.04 -7.37 -21.46
CA GLY A 414 -16.20 -6.25 -20.99
C GLY A 414 -16.23 -4.99 -21.87
N ALA A 415 -17.41 -4.59 -22.34
CA ALA A 415 -17.57 -3.37 -23.13
C ALA A 415 -17.76 -2.14 -22.21
N THR A 416 -16.66 -1.52 -21.77
CA THR A 416 -16.72 -0.23 -21.06
C THR A 416 -17.43 0.83 -21.89
N VAL A 417 -18.37 1.54 -21.26
CA VAL A 417 -19.02 2.70 -21.89
C VAL A 417 -18.00 3.83 -22.01
N ALA A 418 -17.59 4.15 -23.24
CA ALA A 418 -16.58 5.16 -23.52
C ALA A 418 -16.95 6.53 -22.90
N PRO A 419 -16.00 7.25 -22.28
CA PRO A 419 -16.27 8.57 -21.73
C PRO A 419 -16.84 9.55 -22.77
N PRO A 420 -17.81 10.42 -22.41
CA PRO A 420 -18.24 11.49 -23.29
C PRO A 420 -17.07 12.45 -23.53
N THR A 421 -16.72 12.69 -24.80
CA THR A 421 -15.64 13.60 -25.19
C THR A 421 -15.90 15.00 -24.64
N ARG A 422 -15.01 15.50 -23.78
CA ARG A 422 -15.05 16.89 -23.30
C ARG A 422 -14.96 17.82 -24.50
N THR A 423 -15.96 18.70 -24.68
CA THR A 423 -15.85 19.79 -25.66
C THR A 423 -14.84 20.79 -25.11
N ALA A 424 -13.64 20.83 -25.69
CA ALA A 424 -12.56 21.66 -25.18
C ALA A 424 -12.87 23.15 -25.33
N THR A 425 -12.85 23.89 -24.22
CA THR A 425 -12.81 25.36 -24.23
C THR A 425 -11.53 25.81 -24.95
N PRO A 426 -11.61 26.73 -25.94
CA PRO A 426 -10.46 27.02 -26.80
C PRO A 426 -9.38 27.85 -26.07
N THR A 427 -8.29 27.18 -25.68
CA THR A 427 -7.04 27.81 -25.23
C THR A 427 -6.40 28.60 -26.39
N PRO A 428 -5.91 29.84 -26.18
CA PRO A 428 -5.34 30.66 -27.26
C PRO A 428 -4.07 30.03 -27.87
N THR A 429 -4.00 30.05 -29.21
CA THR A 429 -2.95 29.37 -29.98
C THR A 429 -1.59 30.09 -29.91
N PRO A 430 -0.51 29.44 -29.44
CA PRO A 430 0.84 30.00 -29.56
C PRO A 430 1.37 29.90 -31.01
N THR A 431 2.08 30.93 -31.45
CA THR A 431 2.61 31.05 -32.82
C THR A 431 3.69 29.99 -33.11
N ARG A 432 3.60 29.32 -34.27
CA ARG A 432 4.55 28.26 -34.66
C ARG A 432 5.92 28.82 -35.04
N THR A 433 6.98 28.22 -34.50
CA THR A 433 8.36 28.32 -35.02
C THR A 433 8.63 27.15 -35.98
N ALA A 434 9.51 27.33 -36.97
CA ALA A 434 9.67 26.39 -38.08
C ALA A 434 10.35 25.05 -37.70
N THR A 435 9.89 23.96 -38.34
CA THR A 435 10.40 22.59 -38.15
C THR A 435 11.57 22.31 -39.11
N PRO A 436 12.69 21.70 -38.65
CA PRO A 436 13.77 21.26 -39.53
C PRO A 436 13.40 20.01 -40.35
N THR A 437 13.98 19.90 -41.55
CA THR A 437 13.70 18.80 -42.50
C THR A 437 14.42 17.49 -42.12
N PRO A 438 13.77 16.31 -42.21
CA PRO A 438 14.40 15.03 -41.88
C PRO A 438 15.33 14.51 -42.99
N THR A 439 16.43 13.86 -42.57
CA THR A 439 17.41 13.20 -43.46
C THR A 439 17.02 11.74 -43.75
N ALA A 440 17.39 11.23 -44.93
CA ALA A 440 16.98 9.89 -45.39
C ALA A 440 17.63 8.72 -44.63
N SER A 441 16.87 7.63 -44.49
CA SER A 441 17.28 6.37 -43.83
C SER A 441 17.96 5.38 -44.81
N PRO A 442 18.96 4.58 -44.38
CA PRO A 442 19.67 3.63 -45.24
C PRO A 442 18.85 2.38 -45.61
N LYS A 443 19.24 1.76 -46.73
CA LYS A 443 18.62 0.59 -47.36
C LYS A 443 18.95 -0.73 -46.61
N PRO A 444 18.01 -1.69 -46.48
CA PRO A 444 18.27 -2.99 -45.85
C PRO A 444 19.16 -3.93 -46.69
N THR A 445 19.85 -4.84 -45.99
CA THR A 445 20.78 -5.84 -46.54
C THR A 445 20.16 -7.25 -46.53
N ALA A 446 20.64 -8.16 -47.39
CA ALA A 446 19.98 -9.41 -47.74
C ALA A 446 19.99 -10.53 -46.67
N THR A 447 18.95 -11.36 -46.71
CA THR A 447 18.73 -12.55 -45.86
C THR A 447 19.64 -13.72 -46.25
N PRO A 448 20.26 -14.44 -45.29
CA PRO A 448 21.03 -15.66 -45.56
C PRO A 448 20.14 -16.88 -45.86
N THR A 449 20.69 -17.85 -46.61
CA THR A 449 19.97 -19.04 -47.13
C THR A 449 19.90 -20.20 -46.12
N ALA A 450 18.87 -21.04 -46.22
CA ALA A 450 18.66 -22.21 -45.35
C ALA A 450 19.72 -23.32 -45.55
N THR A 451 20.07 -24.00 -44.46
CA THR A 451 20.97 -25.17 -44.43
C THR A 451 20.19 -26.46 -44.22
N ALA A 452 20.63 -27.57 -44.81
CA ALA A 452 19.86 -28.81 -44.95
C ALA A 452 19.71 -29.64 -43.67
N THR A 453 18.54 -30.27 -43.51
CA THR A 453 18.19 -31.18 -42.40
C THR A 453 18.85 -32.56 -42.54
N PRO A 454 19.54 -33.10 -41.51
CA PRO A 454 20.09 -34.45 -41.54
C PRO A 454 19.01 -35.54 -41.34
N LYS A 455 19.28 -36.72 -41.91
CA LYS A 455 18.41 -37.91 -41.88
C LYS A 455 18.46 -38.62 -40.51
N PRO A 456 17.33 -39.12 -39.96
CA PRO A 456 17.33 -39.87 -38.71
C PRO A 456 18.07 -41.21 -38.83
N THR A 457 18.76 -41.59 -37.76
CA THR A 457 19.46 -42.89 -37.61
C THR A 457 18.78 -43.69 -36.48
N ALA A 458 18.90 -45.02 -36.51
CA ALA A 458 18.08 -45.92 -35.68
C ALA A 458 18.29 -45.74 -34.16
N SER A 459 17.22 -45.94 -33.39
CA SER A 459 17.23 -45.90 -31.92
C SER A 459 17.94 -47.13 -31.33
N ALA A 460 18.74 -46.91 -30.29
CA ALA A 460 19.40 -47.96 -29.52
C ALA A 460 18.72 -48.14 -28.16
N THR A 461 18.61 -49.39 -27.70
CA THR A 461 17.94 -49.76 -26.44
C THR A 461 18.65 -49.12 -25.22
N PRO A 462 17.91 -48.55 -24.25
CA PRO A 462 18.52 -47.89 -23.09
C PRO A 462 19.11 -48.89 -22.08
N THR A 463 20.41 -48.76 -21.82
CA THR A 463 21.09 -49.35 -20.66
C THR A 463 20.73 -48.54 -19.39
N PRO A 464 20.48 -49.16 -18.22
CA PRO A 464 20.09 -48.41 -17.02
C PRO A 464 21.16 -47.43 -16.55
N THR A 465 20.84 -46.13 -16.58
CA THR A 465 21.72 -45.04 -16.18
C THR A 465 21.89 -44.98 -14.65
N ALA A 466 23.11 -44.67 -14.19
CA ALA A 466 23.36 -44.44 -12.77
C ALA A 466 22.63 -43.19 -12.24
N LYS A 467 22.30 -43.20 -10.94
CA LYS A 467 21.67 -42.07 -10.23
C LYS A 467 22.47 -40.78 -10.47
N PRO A 468 21.84 -39.66 -10.86
CA PRO A 468 22.56 -38.43 -11.15
C PRO A 468 23.27 -37.87 -9.91
N THR A 469 24.54 -37.54 -10.08
CA THR A 469 25.29 -36.64 -9.19
C THR A 469 24.64 -35.26 -9.25
N PRO A 470 24.41 -34.56 -8.13
CA PRO A 470 23.83 -33.22 -8.16
C PRO A 470 24.74 -32.25 -8.93
N THR A 471 24.18 -31.57 -9.92
CA THR A 471 24.85 -30.47 -10.63
C THR A 471 25.25 -29.41 -9.61
N PRO A 472 26.50 -28.88 -9.64
CA PRO A 472 26.89 -27.80 -8.74
C PRO A 472 26.03 -26.56 -9.01
N THR A 473 25.46 -25.98 -7.96
CA THR A 473 24.73 -24.71 -8.03
C THR A 473 25.64 -23.64 -8.66
N PRO A 474 25.17 -22.86 -9.65
CA PRO A 474 25.98 -21.79 -10.24
C PRO A 474 26.41 -20.79 -9.15
N ALA A 475 27.63 -20.27 -9.29
CA ALA A 475 28.15 -19.27 -8.37
C ALA A 475 27.27 -18.00 -8.42
N PRO A 476 27.01 -17.34 -7.28
CA PRO A 476 26.14 -16.16 -7.25
C PRO A 476 26.74 -15.02 -8.08
N THR A 477 25.91 -14.39 -8.91
CA THR A 477 26.27 -13.20 -9.69
C THR A 477 26.79 -12.10 -8.77
N ALA A 478 27.90 -11.45 -9.15
CA ALA A 478 28.46 -10.35 -8.37
C ALA A 478 27.46 -9.18 -8.27
N ALA A 479 27.36 -8.58 -7.08
CA ALA A 479 26.48 -7.43 -6.85
C ALA A 479 26.93 -6.20 -7.68
N PRO A 480 26.01 -5.35 -8.15
CA PRO A 480 26.36 -4.12 -8.87
C PRO A 480 27.25 -3.18 -8.03
N ALA A 481 28.18 -2.49 -8.70
CA ALA A 481 29.01 -1.48 -8.06
C ALA A 481 28.17 -0.28 -7.56
N PRO A 482 28.56 0.40 -6.47
CA PRO A 482 27.85 1.59 -5.98
C PRO A 482 27.63 2.66 -7.04
N GLY A 483 26.37 3.06 -7.21
CA GLY A 483 25.92 4.02 -8.21
C GLY A 483 25.70 3.45 -9.63
N ALA A 484 25.75 2.12 -9.82
CA ALA A 484 25.41 1.50 -11.10
C ALA A 484 23.90 1.25 -11.30
N VAL A 485 23.12 1.18 -10.21
CA VAL A 485 21.66 0.96 -10.20
C VAL A 485 21.08 1.80 -9.05
N LYS A 486 19.91 2.46 -9.24
CA LYS A 486 19.25 3.21 -8.16
C LYS A 486 18.73 2.25 -7.07
N PRO A 487 19.07 2.47 -5.78
CA PRO A 487 18.49 1.72 -4.66
C PRO A 487 16.98 1.94 -4.50
N GLY A 488 16.28 0.90 -4.05
CA GLY A 488 14.83 0.89 -3.86
C GLY A 488 14.33 -0.47 -3.33
N PRO A 489 13.01 -0.72 -3.36
CA PRO A 489 12.37 -1.83 -2.64
C PRO A 489 12.75 -3.23 -3.17
N THR A 490 13.26 -3.32 -4.41
CA THR A 490 13.61 -4.60 -5.06
C THR A 490 15.10 -4.97 -4.95
N ASN A 491 15.95 -4.08 -4.43
CA ASN A 491 17.40 -4.27 -4.37
C ASN A 491 18.06 -3.78 -3.07
N THR A 492 17.27 -3.44 -2.05
CA THR A 492 17.71 -3.12 -0.69
C THR A 492 16.83 -3.78 0.36
N GLY A 493 17.26 -3.76 1.62
CA GLY A 493 16.53 -4.37 2.72
C GLY A 493 16.88 -5.85 2.88
N VAL A 494 16.03 -6.58 3.61
CA VAL A 494 16.21 -8.03 3.79
C VAL A 494 15.88 -8.76 2.49
N PRO A 495 16.78 -9.60 1.93
CA PRO A 495 16.53 -10.29 0.67
C PRO A 495 15.29 -11.20 0.73
N ALA A 496 14.46 -11.16 -0.31
CA ALA A 496 13.25 -11.96 -0.42
C ALA A 496 13.52 -13.46 -0.17
N GLY A 497 12.64 -14.12 0.59
CA GLY A 497 12.82 -15.51 1.02
C GLY A 497 13.80 -15.73 2.19
N THR A 498 14.41 -14.68 2.75
CA THR A 498 15.20 -14.80 3.99
C THR A 498 14.32 -15.29 5.14
N LYS A 499 14.68 -16.42 5.74
CA LYS A 499 14.03 -16.93 6.95
C LYS A 499 14.51 -16.16 8.18
N LEU A 500 13.70 -15.22 8.66
CA LEU A 500 13.95 -14.48 9.90
C LEU A 500 13.55 -15.27 11.15
N THR A 501 14.29 -15.05 12.24
CA THR A 501 14.00 -15.55 13.60
C THR A 501 13.75 -14.37 14.51
N VAL A 502 12.60 -14.35 15.21
CA VAL A 502 12.24 -13.23 16.09
C VAL A 502 13.15 -13.19 17.32
N HIS A 503 13.79 -12.05 17.55
CA HIS A 503 14.40 -11.67 18.81
C HIS A 503 13.53 -10.63 19.52
N GLN A 504 13.26 -10.84 20.81
CA GLN A 504 12.40 -9.96 21.62
C GLN A 504 13.26 -9.15 22.58
N GLY A 505 13.18 -7.82 22.51
CA GLY A 505 13.96 -6.91 23.36
C GLY A 505 15.28 -6.46 22.74
N ASP A 506 16.06 -5.74 23.55
CA ASP A 506 17.27 -5.03 23.13
C ASP A 506 18.51 -5.95 23.08
N LEU A 507 19.34 -5.78 22.06
CA LEU A 507 20.60 -6.52 21.90
C LEU A 507 21.80 -5.66 22.32
N THR A 508 22.75 -6.26 23.04
CA THR A 508 24.09 -5.70 23.23
C THR A 508 25.12 -6.60 22.55
N LEU A 509 25.80 -6.09 21.53
CA LEU A 509 26.78 -6.83 20.71
C LEU A 509 28.18 -6.50 21.19
N GLY A 510 28.66 -7.30 22.16
CA GLY A 510 29.88 -7.07 22.94
C GLY A 510 31.05 -8.00 22.64
N THR A 511 30.93 -8.91 21.66
CA THR A 511 32.03 -9.79 21.25
C THR A 511 32.68 -9.24 19.97
N PRO A 512 34.02 -9.08 19.92
CA PRO A 512 34.71 -8.68 18.70
C PRO A 512 34.44 -9.65 17.55
N GLY A 513 34.18 -9.14 16.34
CA GLY A 513 33.87 -9.97 15.17
C GLY A 513 32.51 -10.68 15.21
N GLN A 514 31.62 -10.35 16.15
CA GLN A 514 30.31 -11.00 16.29
C GLN A 514 29.44 -10.79 15.05
N VAL A 515 28.88 -11.88 14.52
CA VAL A 515 27.90 -11.83 13.42
C VAL A 515 26.50 -12.08 13.95
N VAL A 516 25.56 -11.22 13.56
CA VAL A 516 24.11 -11.37 13.70
C VAL A 516 23.53 -11.53 12.30
N GLU A 517 22.83 -12.64 12.06
CA GLU A 517 22.26 -12.95 10.74
C GLU A 517 20.85 -13.55 10.89
N GLY A 518 19.92 -13.12 10.04
CA GLY A 518 18.57 -13.70 9.98
C GLY A 518 17.65 -13.39 11.17
N LEU A 519 17.75 -12.21 11.80
CA LEU A 519 16.91 -11.85 12.96
C LEU A 519 15.82 -10.81 12.64
N ASP A 520 14.65 -10.94 13.26
CA ASP A 520 13.64 -9.87 13.44
C ASP A 520 13.79 -9.31 14.86
N VAL A 521 14.57 -8.24 15.04
CA VAL A 521 14.91 -7.66 16.34
C VAL A 521 13.86 -6.63 16.75
N ARG A 522 12.99 -7.04 17.68
CA ARG A 522 11.93 -6.23 18.28
C ARG A 522 12.46 -5.48 19.51
N GLY A 523 13.42 -4.61 19.23
CA GLY A 523 14.20 -3.84 20.20
C GLY A 523 15.34 -3.11 19.52
N PHE A 524 16.16 -2.44 20.32
CA PHE A 524 17.26 -1.59 19.86
C PHE A 524 18.60 -2.32 20.03
N VAL A 525 19.58 -2.02 19.17
CA VAL A 525 20.91 -2.66 19.17
C VAL A 525 21.98 -1.68 19.64
N LYS A 526 22.74 -2.09 20.66
CA LYS A 526 23.94 -1.39 21.12
C LYS A 526 25.19 -2.21 20.79
N VAL A 527 26.05 -1.67 19.94
CA VAL A 527 27.34 -2.28 19.59
C VAL A 527 28.40 -1.73 20.55
N THR A 528 29.13 -2.64 21.20
CA THR A 528 30.18 -2.30 22.19
C THR A 528 31.52 -2.97 21.89
N ALA A 529 31.67 -3.60 20.73
CA ALA A 529 32.89 -4.28 20.28
C ALA A 529 33.22 -3.96 18.81
N PRO A 530 34.49 -4.10 18.39
CA PRO A 530 34.91 -3.85 17.01
C PRO A 530 34.58 -5.01 16.07
N GLY A 531 34.35 -4.70 14.79
CA GLY A 531 34.18 -5.67 13.71
C GLY A 531 32.86 -6.45 13.73
N VAL A 532 31.84 -5.94 14.43
CA VAL A 532 30.52 -6.58 14.50
C VAL A 532 29.84 -6.50 13.13
N THR A 533 29.13 -7.55 12.73
CA THR A 533 28.33 -7.57 11.50
C THR A 533 26.87 -7.88 11.82
N ILE A 534 25.94 -7.11 11.26
CA ILE A 534 24.51 -7.40 11.25
C ILE A 534 24.12 -7.58 9.78
N ARG A 535 23.43 -8.68 9.43
CA ARG A 535 23.01 -8.90 8.04
C ARG A 535 21.72 -9.68 7.87
N LYS A 536 21.02 -9.50 6.74
CA LYS A 536 19.76 -10.21 6.43
C LYS A 536 18.78 -10.16 7.60
N SER A 537 18.70 -9.02 8.27
CA SER A 537 18.01 -8.84 9.55
C SER A 537 17.17 -7.57 9.55
N ILE A 538 16.10 -7.56 10.33
CA ILE A 538 15.29 -6.38 10.65
C ILE A 538 15.68 -5.90 12.05
N VAL A 539 15.87 -4.60 12.24
CA VAL A 539 15.99 -3.97 13.57
C VAL A 539 14.95 -2.86 13.69
N ARG A 540 13.94 -3.04 14.56
CA ARG A 540 12.78 -2.14 14.58
C ARG A 540 12.33 -1.54 15.90
N GLY A 541 13.17 -1.66 16.93
CA GLY A 541 12.97 -0.95 18.20
C GLY A 541 11.70 -1.39 18.94
N THR A 542 11.28 -0.53 19.86
CA THR A 542 10.00 -0.58 20.59
C THR A 542 9.55 0.85 20.90
N ALA A 543 8.29 1.05 21.30
CA ALA A 543 7.78 2.36 21.68
C ALA A 543 8.61 3.01 22.80
N THR A 544 9.00 4.27 22.65
CA THR A 544 9.86 4.97 23.61
C THR A 544 9.60 6.48 23.69
N THR A 545 9.85 7.03 24.87
CA THR A 545 9.70 8.45 25.25
C THR A 545 11.04 9.11 25.64
N ILE A 546 12.15 8.45 25.33
CA ILE A 546 13.52 8.95 25.51
C ILE A 546 14.28 8.76 24.19
N GLN A 547 15.24 9.63 23.87
CA GLN A 547 15.96 9.52 22.60
C GLN A 547 16.78 8.21 22.52
N ARG A 548 16.55 7.43 21.46
CA ARG A 548 17.20 6.16 21.16
C ARG A 548 17.51 6.07 19.67
N SER A 549 18.36 5.13 19.29
CA SER A 549 18.69 4.82 17.90
C SER A 549 18.59 3.33 17.68
N LEU A 550 18.01 2.89 16.56
CA LEU A 550 17.81 1.47 16.24
C LEU A 550 19.13 0.68 16.31
N VAL A 551 20.22 1.26 15.82
CA VAL A 551 21.60 0.77 16.03
C VAL A 551 22.48 1.91 16.57
N SER A 552 23.29 1.64 17.58
CA SER A 552 24.23 2.60 18.15
C SER A 552 25.63 2.01 18.38
N THR A 553 26.69 2.80 18.13
CA THR A 553 28.09 2.38 18.35
C THR A 553 28.72 3.08 19.54
N SER A 554 29.33 2.30 20.44
CA SER A 554 30.13 2.85 21.55
C SER A 554 31.54 3.22 21.07
N ALA A 555 32.27 4.03 21.85
CA ALA A 555 33.68 4.32 21.53
C ALA A 555 34.51 3.02 21.46
N GLY A 556 35.30 2.85 20.40
CA GLY A 556 36.06 1.63 20.14
C GLY A 556 35.26 0.44 19.61
N ALA A 557 33.94 0.59 19.41
CA ALA A 557 33.12 -0.37 18.68
C ALA A 557 33.07 0.00 17.19
N SER A 558 32.78 -0.98 16.33
CA SER A 558 32.55 -0.74 14.90
C SER A 558 31.60 -1.78 14.31
N VAL A 559 30.77 -1.38 13.35
CA VAL A 559 29.69 -2.22 12.81
C VAL A 559 29.61 -2.17 11.30
N THR A 560 29.42 -3.33 10.68
CA THR A 560 28.92 -3.49 9.31
C THR A 560 27.45 -3.90 9.36
N VAL A 561 26.59 -3.24 8.58
CA VAL A 561 25.20 -3.64 8.36
C VAL A 561 24.96 -3.86 6.87
N GLU A 562 24.60 -5.08 6.46
CA GLU A 562 24.37 -5.40 5.05
C GLU A 562 23.05 -6.14 4.79
N ASP A 563 22.41 -5.87 3.65
CA ASP A 563 21.18 -6.57 3.22
C ASP A 563 20.12 -6.61 4.34
N SER A 564 19.89 -5.49 5.01
CA SER A 564 19.12 -5.42 6.27
C SER A 564 18.13 -4.25 6.25
N GLU A 565 17.13 -4.31 7.12
CA GLU A 565 16.06 -3.32 7.21
C GLU A 565 15.95 -2.70 8.61
N LEU A 566 15.72 -1.39 8.67
CA LEU A 566 15.68 -0.63 9.93
C LEU A 566 14.52 0.38 9.90
N TYR A 567 13.57 0.25 10.82
CA TYR A 567 12.44 1.18 10.93
C TYR A 567 11.82 1.26 12.33
N ALA A 568 11.23 2.38 12.73
CA ALA A 568 10.51 2.41 14.02
C ALA A 568 9.18 1.63 13.91
N GLN A 569 9.07 0.45 14.55
CA GLN A 569 7.78 -0.26 14.67
C GLN A 569 6.73 0.59 15.42
N SER A 570 7.17 1.55 16.22
CA SER A 570 6.33 2.54 16.89
C SER A 570 6.92 3.93 16.61
N PRO A 571 6.47 4.61 15.55
CA PRO A 571 6.95 5.94 15.17
C PRO A 571 6.96 6.92 16.34
N SER A 572 8.07 7.62 16.50
CA SER A 572 8.31 8.55 17.62
C SER A 572 9.37 9.57 17.23
N ALA A 573 9.21 10.82 17.68
CA ALA A 573 10.22 11.88 17.56
C ALA A 573 11.53 11.56 18.31
N HIS A 574 11.57 10.43 19.04
CA HIS A 574 12.70 9.99 19.83
C HIS A 574 13.53 8.86 19.18
N ILE A 575 13.27 8.46 17.93
CA ILE A 575 13.95 7.31 17.30
C ILE A 575 14.72 7.73 16.04
N ASP A 576 16.03 7.58 16.10
CA ASP A 576 16.94 7.62 14.93
C ASP A 576 17.23 6.19 14.41
N GLY A 577 17.73 6.07 13.18
CA GLY A 577 18.25 4.82 12.63
C GLY A 577 19.59 4.44 13.26
N PHE A 578 20.64 5.16 12.90
CA PHE A 578 22.01 4.97 13.38
C PHE A 578 22.50 6.16 14.23
N ARG A 579 23.30 5.90 15.25
CA ARG A 579 24.01 6.94 16.02
C ARG A 579 25.40 6.51 16.44
N GLY A 580 26.40 7.34 16.15
CA GLY A 580 27.80 7.10 16.53
C GLY A 580 28.80 7.37 15.40
N GLN A 581 29.74 6.43 15.26
CA GLN A 581 30.93 6.46 14.39
C GLN A 581 31.42 5.03 14.09
N ASP A 582 32.37 4.86 13.16
CA ASP A 582 32.92 3.57 12.73
C ASP A 582 31.83 2.60 12.21
N ILE A 583 30.97 3.13 11.33
CA ILE A 583 29.75 2.47 10.80
C ILE A 583 29.89 2.25 9.29
N THR A 584 29.68 1.02 8.82
CA THR A 584 29.52 0.69 7.40
C THR A 584 28.13 0.13 7.15
N VAL A 585 27.38 0.68 6.20
CA VAL A 585 26.06 0.20 5.80
C VAL A 585 26.00 0.00 4.29
N ARG A 586 25.55 -1.18 3.83
CA ARG A 586 25.38 -1.48 2.40
C ARG A 586 24.08 -2.17 2.07
N ARG A 587 23.48 -1.84 0.92
CA ARG A 587 22.25 -2.49 0.38
C ARG A 587 21.10 -2.58 1.41
N SER A 588 21.06 -1.68 2.39
CA SER A 588 20.07 -1.72 3.47
C SER A 588 18.91 -0.77 3.17
N ASN A 589 17.73 -1.09 3.71
CA ASN A 589 16.57 -0.21 3.71
C ASN A 589 16.46 0.45 5.11
N ILE A 590 16.34 1.77 5.18
CA ILE A 590 16.25 2.52 6.44
C ILE A 590 15.15 3.57 6.29
N HIS A 591 14.11 3.48 7.11
CA HIS A 591 12.89 4.26 6.93
C HIS A 591 12.06 4.40 8.20
N HIS A 592 11.09 5.32 8.26
CA HIS A 592 10.28 5.61 9.46
C HIS A 592 11.14 5.86 10.71
N VAL A 593 12.12 6.77 10.61
CA VAL A 593 12.92 7.32 11.73
C VAL A 593 13.14 8.82 11.54
N ILE A 594 13.51 9.57 12.59
CA ILE A 594 13.77 11.02 12.52
C ILE A 594 14.99 11.28 11.64
N ASP A 595 16.17 10.85 12.11
CA ASP A 595 17.39 10.82 11.31
C ASP A 595 17.71 9.37 10.96
N HIS A 596 18.03 9.03 9.69
CA HIS A 596 18.54 7.69 9.39
C HIS A 596 19.96 7.50 9.93
N PHE A 597 20.76 8.57 9.97
CA PHE A 597 22.10 8.60 10.56
C PHE A 597 22.39 9.90 11.32
N HIS A 598 22.47 9.84 12.65
CA HIS A 598 22.98 10.92 13.50
C HIS A 598 24.46 10.69 13.83
N LEU A 599 25.35 11.19 12.98
CA LEU A 599 26.79 10.94 13.09
C LEU A 599 27.45 11.85 14.13
N THR A 600 28.13 11.22 15.09
CA THR A 600 28.87 11.87 16.19
C THR A 600 30.37 11.56 16.15
N GLY A 601 30.88 11.12 14.99
CA GLY A 601 32.29 10.88 14.71
C GLY A 601 32.50 10.39 13.28
N GLY A 602 33.74 10.00 12.97
CA GLY A 602 34.19 9.66 11.62
C GLY A 602 34.06 8.18 11.22
N ASN A 603 34.79 7.82 10.16
CA ASN A 603 34.88 6.46 9.60
C ASN A 603 33.51 5.86 9.25
N VAL A 604 32.72 6.59 8.45
CA VAL A 604 31.37 6.16 8.06
C VAL A 604 31.30 5.89 6.57
N THR A 605 30.76 4.74 6.18
CA THR A 605 30.44 4.40 4.78
C THR A 605 28.98 4.00 4.66
N VAL A 606 28.23 4.66 3.78
CA VAL A 606 26.86 4.29 3.40
C VAL A 606 26.86 4.10 1.89
N GLU A 607 26.61 2.87 1.43
CA GLU A 607 26.69 2.49 0.01
C GLU A 607 25.47 1.72 -0.50
N SER A 608 25.03 2.01 -1.73
CA SER A 608 23.95 1.29 -2.43
C SER A 608 22.67 1.06 -1.60
N SER A 609 22.37 1.92 -0.64
CA SER A 609 21.29 1.76 0.34
C SER A 609 20.13 2.73 0.05
N TRP A 610 18.96 2.47 0.63
CA TRP A 610 17.77 3.31 0.50
C TRP A 610 17.41 3.91 1.85
N LEU A 611 17.39 5.25 1.90
CA LEU A 611 17.01 6.07 3.03
C LEU A 611 15.76 6.85 2.61
N HIS A 612 14.61 6.56 3.22
CA HIS A 612 13.32 7.16 2.83
C HIS A 612 12.32 7.18 3.99
N ASP A 613 11.08 7.66 3.79
CA ASP A 613 10.05 7.83 4.84
C ASP A 613 10.61 8.47 6.15
N ASN A 614 11.31 9.62 6.09
CA ASN A 614 11.70 10.34 7.30
C ASN A 614 10.44 10.67 8.14
N LEU A 615 10.52 10.50 9.47
CA LEU A 615 9.45 10.93 10.37
C LEU A 615 9.55 12.44 10.57
N HIS A 616 8.47 13.16 10.27
CA HIS A 616 8.36 14.59 10.53
C HIS A 616 7.19 14.89 11.46
N TYR A 617 7.45 15.56 12.59
CA TYR A 617 6.42 16.07 13.49
C TYR A 617 6.42 17.59 13.44
N THR A 618 5.28 18.22 13.18
CA THR A 618 5.14 19.69 13.13
C THR A 618 5.23 20.36 14.51
N ASN A 619 5.13 19.56 15.58
CA ASN A 619 5.31 19.94 16.98
C ASN A 619 6.12 18.83 17.67
N ASP A 620 7.45 18.96 17.65
CA ASP A 620 8.41 17.99 18.17
C ASP A 620 8.83 18.39 19.60
N PRO A 621 8.62 17.52 20.62
CA PRO A 621 9.02 17.83 21.99
C PRO A 621 10.54 17.92 22.19
N LEU A 622 11.36 17.32 21.33
CA LEU A 622 12.82 17.48 21.37
C LEU A 622 13.28 18.83 20.79
N GLN A 623 12.49 19.45 19.91
CA GLN A 623 12.74 20.79 19.38
C GLN A 623 11.93 21.88 20.11
N GLY A 624 11.39 21.58 21.30
CA GLY A 624 10.65 22.56 22.11
C GLY A 624 9.27 22.94 21.57
N GLY A 625 8.67 22.10 20.72
CA GLY A 625 7.35 22.33 20.10
C GLY A 625 7.41 22.97 18.70
N THR A 626 8.61 23.20 18.14
CA THR A 626 8.76 23.51 16.72
C THR A 626 8.75 22.24 15.88
N PRO A 627 8.73 22.31 14.53
CA PRO A 627 8.85 21.12 13.69
C PRO A 627 10.16 20.36 13.91
N SER A 628 10.16 19.05 13.63
CA SER A 628 11.34 18.18 13.69
C SER A 628 12.49 18.70 12.80
N HIS A 629 13.71 18.44 13.25
CA HIS A 629 14.93 18.58 12.44
C HIS A 629 15.30 17.22 11.82
N ASP A 630 14.38 16.65 11.05
CA ASP A 630 14.53 15.33 10.41
C ASP A 630 15.51 15.39 9.23
N ASP A 631 16.72 14.88 9.47
CA ASP A 631 17.82 14.84 8.52
C ASP A 631 18.17 13.39 8.16
N SER A 632 18.07 12.98 6.88
CA SER A 632 18.41 11.58 6.53
C SER A 632 19.85 11.22 6.94
N ILE A 633 20.80 12.16 6.81
CA ILE A 633 22.15 12.04 7.38
C ILE A 633 22.57 13.37 8.02
N GLN A 634 22.65 13.42 9.36
CA GLN A 634 23.19 14.56 10.10
C GLN A 634 24.65 14.32 10.52
N ILE A 635 25.54 15.30 10.25
CA ILE A 635 26.99 15.19 10.47
C ILE A 635 27.47 16.29 11.43
N GLN A 636 27.62 15.93 12.72
CA GLN A 636 27.97 16.89 13.78
C GLN A 636 29.47 17.02 14.10
N VAL A 637 30.29 16.02 13.75
CA VAL A 637 31.76 15.99 13.90
C VAL A 637 32.32 14.76 13.17
N GLY A 638 33.56 14.81 12.65
CA GLY A 638 34.29 13.62 12.19
C GLY A 638 34.96 13.76 10.82
N SER A 639 35.63 12.70 10.38
CA SER A 639 36.22 12.63 9.04
C SER A 639 36.20 11.23 8.44
N ASN A 640 36.61 11.09 7.18
CA ASN A 640 36.52 9.83 6.43
C ASN A 640 35.05 9.33 6.35
N ILE A 641 34.18 10.16 5.76
CA ILE A 641 32.76 9.87 5.58
C ILE A 641 32.45 9.73 4.09
N ARG A 642 31.81 8.62 3.70
CA ARG A 642 31.59 8.22 2.30
C ARG A 642 30.13 7.82 2.09
N ILE A 643 29.42 8.58 1.28
CA ILE A 643 28.00 8.39 0.99
C ILE A 643 27.92 8.17 -0.53
N THR A 644 27.82 6.91 -0.97
CA THR A 644 28.05 6.54 -2.38
C THR A 644 26.95 5.66 -2.98
N GLY A 645 26.31 6.10 -4.06
CA GLY A 645 25.38 5.26 -4.81
C GLY A 645 24.04 4.98 -4.11
N ASN A 646 23.68 5.76 -3.09
CA ASN A 646 22.45 5.59 -2.31
C ASN A 646 21.25 6.25 -2.99
N THR A 647 20.05 5.84 -2.61
CA THR A 647 18.85 6.67 -2.72
C THR A 647 18.59 7.30 -1.36
N ILE A 648 18.44 8.62 -1.32
CA ILE A 648 18.07 9.39 -0.12
C ILE A 648 16.92 10.32 -0.53
N GLU A 649 15.71 10.10 0.01
CA GLU A 649 14.50 10.84 -0.37
C GLU A 649 13.57 11.08 0.84
N ASP A 650 12.56 11.93 0.67
CA ASP A 650 11.46 12.22 1.63
C ASP A 650 11.79 12.95 2.96
N ALA A 651 13.02 13.42 3.20
CA ALA A 651 13.34 14.29 4.34
C ALA A 651 12.64 15.66 4.30
N THR A 652 12.32 16.24 5.46
CA THR A 652 11.77 17.60 5.56
C THR A 652 12.86 18.63 5.89
N ASN A 653 13.81 18.35 6.78
CA ASN A 653 14.87 19.32 7.11
C ASN A 653 16.00 19.31 6.09
N SER A 654 16.72 18.20 5.90
CA SER A 654 17.71 18.03 4.82
C SER A 654 17.94 16.54 4.50
N GLY A 655 18.31 16.21 3.25
CA GLY A 655 18.79 14.87 2.94
C GLY A 655 20.17 14.60 3.56
N ILE A 656 21.05 15.62 3.57
CA ILE A 656 22.35 15.55 4.24
C ILE A 656 22.68 16.90 4.89
N GLN A 657 22.63 16.97 6.21
CA GLN A 657 22.91 18.16 7.01
C GLN A 657 24.29 18.08 7.67
N PHE A 658 25.20 18.98 7.32
CA PHE A 658 26.45 19.17 8.05
C PHE A 658 26.27 20.30 9.06
N THR A 659 26.76 20.14 10.30
CA THR A 659 26.67 21.21 11.31
C THR A 659 27.95 21.52 12.07
N GLN A 660 28.90 20.58 12.23
CA GLN A 660 30.06 20.79 13.11
C GLN A 660 29.73 21.14 14.59
N ASP A 661 28.48 20.94 15.05
CA ASP A 661 28.04 21.34 16.40
C ASP A 661 28.88 20.70 17.53
N ARG A 662 29.46 19.52 17.28
CA ARG A 662 30.34 18.80 18.24
C ARG A 662 31.83 18.94 17.93
N GLY A 663 32.21 19.44 16.74
CA GLY A 663 33.60 19.54 16.31
C GLY A 663 33.76 19.56 14.79
N VAL A 664 35.00 19.70 14.33
CA VAL A 664 35.32 19.85 12.89
C VAL A 664 34.85 18.63 12.07
N VAL A 665 34.33 18.90 10.87
CA VAL A 665 33.96 17.90 9.86
C VAL A 665 34.87 18.06 8.63
N SER A 666 35.43 16.95 8.13
CA SER A 666 36.35 16.97 6.97
C SER A 666 36.39 15.63 6.19
N ASP A 667 36.98 15.60 5.00
CA ASP A 667 37.06 14.42 4.12
C ASP A 667 35.72 13.68 3.96
N VAL A 668 34.70 14.40 3.48
CA VAL A 668 33.36 13.88 3.22
C VAL A 668 33.14 13.77 1.71
N ARG A 669 32.82 12.56 1.21
CA ARG A 669 32.49 12.33 -0.21
C ARG A 669 31.04 11.89 -0.35
N ILE A 670 30.26 12.66 -1.12
CA ILE A 670 28.88 12.38 -1.50
C ILE A 670 28.89 12.17 -3.02
N THR A 671 28.87 10.93 -3.49
CA THR A 671 29.03 10.64 -4.93
C THR A 671 28.06 9.62 -5.51
N LYS A 672 27.58 9.84 -6.74
CA LYS A 672 26.68 8.93 -7.48
C LYS A 672 25.35 8.60 -6.80
N ASN A 673 24.91 9.39 -5.82
CA ASN A 673 23.64 9.17 -5.13
C ASN A 673 22.48 9.76 -5.94
N TRP A 674 21.27 9.25 -5.69
CA TRP A 674 20.01 9.88 -6.03
C TRP A 674 19.47 10.55 -4.76
N LEU A 675 19.36 11.88 -4.77
CA LEU A 675 19.10 12.70 -3.57
C LEU A 675 17.86 13.57 -3.80
N ASP A 676 16.87 13.54 -2.92
CA ASP A 676 15.70 14.43 -2.97
C ASP A 676 15.24 14.86 -1.57
N GLY A 677 14.30 15.79 -1.50
CA GLY A 677 13.75 16.32 -0.25
C GLY A 677 14.62 17.38 0.42
N GLY A 678 14.23 17.73 1.65
CA GLY A 678 14.83 18.75 2.50
C GLY A 678 14.27 20.17 2.28
N GLY A 679 14.68 21.09 3.15
CA GLY A 679 14.66 22.52 2.84
C GLY A 679 15.58 22.82 1.66
N CYS A 680 16.83 22.37 1.82
CA CYS A 680 17.77 22.11 0.74
C CYS A 680 18.29 20.67 0.91
N THR A 681 18.53 19.94 -0.19
CA THR A 681 18.82 18.50 -0.11
C THR A 681 20.18 18.19 0.52
N VAL A 682 21.18 19.04 0.31
CA VAL A 682 22.45 19.03 1.07
C VAL A 682 22.70 20.42 1.64
N ASN A 683 22.80 20.52 2.98
CA ASN A 683 22.99 21.77 3.70
C ASN A 683 24.30 21.77 4.50
N LEU A 684 25.14 22.78 4.31
CA LEU A 684 26.42 22.92 5.00
C LEU A 684 26.40 24.13 5.94
N ALA A 685 26.38 23.92 7.25
CA ALA A 685 26.46 24.99 8.26
C ALA A 685 27.79 24.94 9.03
N GLU A 686 28.67 25.94 8.87
CA GLU A 686 30.01 25.92 9.48
C GLU A 686 30.02 26.08 11.02
N LYS A 687 28.93 26.60 11.61
CA LYS A 687 28.71 26.88 13.07
C LYS A 687 29.95 27.46 13.79
N GLY A 688 30.66 28.39 13.15
CA GLY A 688 31.82 29.06 13.73
C GLY A 688 33.08 28.19 13.90
N LYS A 689 33.13 26.99 13.30
CA LYS A 689 34.35 26.16 13.21
C LYS A 689 35.16 26.42 11.92
N GLY A 690 34.61 27.22 11.00
CA GLY A 690 35.22 27.56 9.71
C GLY A 690 34.97 26.53 8.61
N ALA A 691 35.53 26.81 7.44
CA ALA A 691 35.24 26.10 6.19
C ALA A 691 35.51 24.60 6.25
N PHE A 692 34.56 23.80 5.74
CA PHE A 692 34.66 22.34 5.70
C PHE A 692 35.78 21.89 4.74
N GLN A 693 36.76 21.15 5.25
CA GLN A 693 37.95 20.76 4.47
C GLN A 693 37.77 19.42 3.77
N GLY A 694 38.10 19.35 2.48
CA GLY A 694 38.07 18.09 1.71
C GLY A 694 36.66 17.55 1.41
N VAL A 695 35.65 18.42 1.35
CA VAL A 695 34.29 18.04 0.91
C VAL A 695 34.25 17.86 -0.61
N VAL A 696 33.70 16.73 -1.07
CA VAL A 696 33.52 16.41 -2.49
C VAL A 696 32.08 15.94 -2.72
N ILE A 697 31.32 16.67 -3.52
CA ILE A 697 29.93 16.35 -3.90
C ILE A 697 29.89 16.24 -5.42
N THR A 698 29.97 15.03 -5.98
CA THR A 698 30.04 14.87 -7.45
C THR A 698 29.21 13.72 -8.01
N ASP A 699 28.80 13.85 -9.27
CA ASP A 699 28.11 12.78 -10.03
C ASP A 699 26.75 12.36 -9.46
N ASN A 700 26.14 13.16 -8.57
CA ASN A 700 24.83 12.86 -7.96
C ASN A 700 23.67 13.38 -8.83
N VAL A 701 22.54 12.67 -8.79
CA VAL A 701 21.28 13.10 -9.40
C VAL A 701 20.35 13.62 -8.31
N PHE A 702 19.91 14.87 -8.43
CA PHE A 702 19.03 15.54 -7.48
C PHE A 702 17.60 15.57 -7.99
N GLY A 703 16.63 15.33 -7.11
CA GLY A 703 15.22 15.56 -7.42
C GLY A 703 14.80 17.02 -7.25
N ARG A 704 13.50 17.26 -7.11
CA ARG A 704 12.89 18.60 -7.12
C ARG A 704 11.97 18.86 -5.93
N ASP A 705 11.70 17.87 -5.08
CA ASP A 705 10.77 17.97 -3.94
C ASP A 705 11.41 18.64 -2.70
N THR A 706 12.27 19.64 -2.95
CA THR A 706 12.86 20.56 -1.97
C THR A 706 11.87 21.66 -1.57
N ARG A 707 11.73 21.97 -0.27
CA ARG A 707 10.86 23.07 0.21
C ARG A 707 11.35 24.45 -0.26
N VAL A 708 12.66 24.65 -0.41
CA VAL A 708 13.22 25.81 -1.11
C VAL A 708 13.44 25.41 -2.57
N ALA A 709 12.61 25.91 -3.47
CA ALA A 709 12.56 25.47 -4.86
C ALA A 709 13.96 25.44 -5.53
N ASN A 710 14.35 24.26 -6.02
CA ASN A 710 15.63 23.98 -6.68
C ASN A 710 16.88 24.04 -5.79
N CYS A 711 16.74 23.99 -4.46
CA CYS A 711 17.88 24.06 -3.54
C CYS A 711 18.55 22.69 -3.32
N ALA A 712 19.25 22.19 -4.34
CA ALA A 712 19.99 20.92 -4.24
C ALA A 712 21.15 20.96 -3.23
N ILE A 713 21.97 22.02 -3.26
CA ILE A 713 23.14 22.18 -2.37
C ILE A 713 23.20 23.64 -1.90
N ILE A 714 23.38 23.88 -0.60
CA ILE A 714 23.63 25.22 -0.02
C ILE A 714 24.88 25.19 0.88
N ALA A 715 25.74 26.20 0.74
CA ALA A 715 26.98 26.34 1.52
C ALA A 715 27.43 27.82 1.67
N PRO A 716 28.08 28.19 2.79
CA PRO A 716 28.75 29.47 2.94
C PRO A 716 29.89 29.67 1.94
N SER A 717 30.12 30.91 1.52
CA SER A 717 31.12 31.32 0.54
C SER A 717 32.54 30.84 0.87
N THR A 718 32.89 30.79 2.16
CA THR A 718 34.15 30.24 2.69
C THR A 718 34.33 28.75 2.41
N THR A 719 33.28 27.94 2.54
CA THR A 719 33.28 26.52 2.17
C THR A 719 33.20 26.34 0.65
N MET A 720 32.41 27.16 -0.06
CA MET A 720 32.33 27.13 -1.52
C MET A 720 33.69 27.32 -2.20
N ALA A 721 34.62 28.05 -1.57
CA ALA A 721 35.97 28.29 -2.08
C ALA A 721 36.93 27.08 -1.96
N VAL A 722 36.61 26.06 -1.15
CA VAL A 722 37.50 24.91 -0.86
C VAL A 722 36.90 23.54 -1.16
N MET A 723 35.57 23.44 -1.30
CA MET A 723 34.90 22.18 -1.64
C MET A 723 34.88 21.91 -3.16
N THR A 724 34.80 20.63 -3.54
CA THR A 724 34.60 20.22 -4.94
C THR A 724 33.14 19.86 -5.20
N ALA A 725 32.40 20.70 -5.93
CA ALA A 725 31.05 20.40 -6.41
C ALA A 725 31.02 20.38 -7.94
N ALA A 726 30.79 19.21 -8.56
CA ALA A 726 30.89 19.04 -10.02
C ALA A 726 30.07 17.86 -10.55
N ARG A 727 29.58 17.96 -11.80
CA ARG A 727 28.81 16.90 -12.50
C ARG A 727 27.57 16.42 -11.75
N ASN A 728 27.02 17.22 -10.84
CA ASN A 728 25.72 16.99 -10.24
C ASN A 728 24.63 17.53 -11.18
N THR A 729 23.56 16.77 -11.39
CA THR A 729 22.42 17.17 -12.24
C THR A 729 21.13 17.03 -11.47
N PHE A 730 20.08 17.72 -11.89
CA PHE A 730 18.71 17.40 -11.50
C PHE A 730 18.19 16.18 -12.31
N THR A 731 17.03 15.64 -11.95
CA THR A 731 16.35 14.53 -12.65
C THR A 731 15.99 14.84 -14.11
N ASP A 732 15.82 16.13 -14.44
CA ASP A 732 15.64 16.63 -15.82
C ASP A 732 16.97 16.83 -16.58
N GLY A 733 18.11 16.45 -15.99
CA GLY A 733 19.44 16.59 -16.57
C GLY A 733 20.06 17.99 -16.49
N THR A 734 19.35 19.00 -15.97
CA THR A 734 19.94 20.35 -15.80
C THR A 734 21.03 20.35 -14.73
N ALA A 735 22.09 21.14 -14.92
CA ALA A 735 23.20 21.17 -13.99
C ALA A 735 22.83 21.81 -12.64
N VAL A 736 23.16 21.14 -11.54
CA VAL A 736 23.00 21.66 -10.18
C VAL A 736 24.00 22.80 -9.93
N LYS A 737 23.50 23.89 -9.34
CA LYS A 737 24.32 24.98 -8.79
C LYS A 737 24.30 24.91 -7.27
N VAL A 738 25.39 25.39 -6.65
CA VAL A 738 25.46 25.56 -5.20
C VAL A 738 24.90 26.94 -4.86
N SER A 739 23.89 26.99 -3.99
CA SER A 739 23.36 28.21 -3.39
C SER A 739 24.32 28.73 -2.31
N ARG A 740 24.43 30.05 -2.20
CA ARG A 740 25.14 30.70 -1.08
C ARG A 740 24.30 30.59 0.21
N GLY A 741 24.96 30.31 1.33
CA GLY A 741 24.34 30.20 2.67
C GLY A 741 24.64 31.36 3.63
N ASP A 742 25.35 32.39 3.17
CA ASP A 742 25.80 33.60 3.90
C ASP A 742 25.40 34.91 3.18
#